data_AF-A0A819EPS3-F1
#
_entry.id   AF-A0A819EPS3-F1
#
_cell.length_a   1.000
_cell.length_b   1.000
_cell.length_c   1.000
_cell.angle_alpha   90.00
_cell.angle_beta   90.00
_cell.angle_gamma   90.00
#
_symmetry.space_group_name_H-M   'P 1'
#
loop_
_entity.id
_entity.type
_entity.pdbx_description
1 polymer ?
#
loop_
_entity_poly.entity_id
_entity_poly.type
_entity_poly.pdbx_seq_one_letter_code
_entity_poly.pdbx_strand_id
1 'polypeptide(L)'
;MSSKVTRDMLFETTQNVLTYSNETKKRKFVETVELQIVLKNFDPSRDKRFSGTVRLRHIPKPKFTVCVLGDERHCDEARANNIPAMTIDDLKKLNKDKKLVRKLSHQYDAFLASDVVIRQIPRILGPGLNKAGKFPTAITHGDSLVQKVEEIKSTIKFQAKKTICLAVAVGNANMTVEELAANINLSVNFLVSLLKKNWQNVRALYVKSSMETLYLILKKRMPEKKKKKEEKPTVANGSTLTDDEDNTMSDSDNDDESVQVDSTNISPSALKRRVSFLPEKKNNINGKVSAKTSPTSPTTSTATPVGKMRRRRLRTTSRSGDDRISFQGRNPIYTAGRPAWYDATGEIKEAFVIGICGGSASGKTTVSQRIVEKLNVPWVTLLSMDSFYKVLSVEQHEQANENNYNFDHPDAFDFDLLLETLKNLKMGRQVAIPLYNFTTHSRETHTKILYGANVVIFEGILAFTSKKILDILDMKIFVDTDADIRLARRLERDITERGRDIDGVIQQYTRFVKPSYDHYIAPTMIYADLIVPRGGENQIAIDLIVRHVNRELQKRGVKVRNELVNRLGVMRDLPMPETFYLIEQTAQIKYLHTIIRNKLTGRDEFIFYSKRLMRVLIEYALSLLPFENINVETPQGLLYKGKKHVYTDVCGVSIVRAGECLEPALIEVYKDAKIGKILIQTNQLTGEPELHFLRLPRDISNTYVFILDATIATGAAALMAIRVLLDHNVPEDKIALLSLLVSKQGVLTVAYAFPKVKIVTTAYDTQLDQETGFICPGLGNFGDRYFGTDPIASDNEDIIDGQCGYVSSQSVTPNSPQQSSKFNHVHRDLSPLNTLRSNDHEEVFQKT
;
A
#
# COMPACT_ATOMS: atom_id res chain seq x y z
N MET A 1 -8.60 -17.89 12.16
CA MET A 1 -9.83 -17.72 11.35
C MET A 1 -10.38 -19.10 11.02
N SER A 2 -11.70 -19.33 11.12
CA SER A 2 -12.26 -20.62 10.70
C SER A 2 -12.20 -20.81 9.18
N SER A 3 -11.99 -22.04 8.72
CA SER A 3 -12.19 -22.41 7.31
C SER A 3 -13.68 -22.27 6.98
N LYS A 4 -14.00 -21.74 5.79
CA LYS A 4 -15.39 -21.76 5.28
C LYS A 4 -15.75 -23.03 4.51
N VAL A 5 -14.79 -23.94 4.38
CA VAL A 5 -14.95 -25.30 3.85
C VAL A 5 -14.83 -26.25 5.03
N THR A 6 -15.89 -27.03 5.30
CA THR A 6 -15.90 -28.04 6.36
C THR A 6 -15.07 -29.26 5.96
N ARG A 7 -14.76 -30.15 6.92
CA ARG A 7 -14.05 -31.40 6.64
C ARG A 7 -14.90 -32.28 5.73
N ASP A 8 -16.17 -32.41 6.04
CA ASP A 8 -17.06 -33.43 5.50
C ASP A 8 -17.35 -33.17 4.01
N MET A 9 -17.61 -31.90 3.66
CA MET A 9 -17.74 -31.46 2.25
C MET A 9 -16.48 -31.70 1.41
N LEU A 10 -15.28 -31.64 2.01
CA LEU A 10 -14.05 -32.01 1.30
C LEU A 10 -14.01 -33.51 1.05
N PHE A 11 -14.22 -34.31 2.10
CA PHE A 11 -14.18 -35.77 2.03
C PHE A 11 -15.19 -36.32 1.02
N GLU A 12 -16.45 -35.88 1.09
CA GLU A 12 -17.51 -36.18 0.12
C GLU A 12 -17.11 -35.79 -1.31
N THR A 13 -16.61 -34.57 -1.51
CA THR A 13 -16.15 -34.12 -2.84
C THR A 13 -15.00 -34.98 -3.37
N THR A 14 -14.02 -35.32 -2.53
CA THR A 14 -12.89 -36.15 -2.94
C THR A 14 -13.27 -37.60 -3.20
N GLN A 15 -14.21 -38.17 -2.43
CA GLN A 15 -14.76 -39.49 -2.68
C GLN A 15 -15.45 -39.52 -4.05
N ASN A 16 -16.35 -38.58 -4.31
CA ASN A 16 -17.08 -38.49 -5.57
C ASN A 16 -16.14 -38.31 -6.79
N VAL A 17 -15.05 -37.55 -6.65
CA VAL A 17 -14.00 -37.41 -7.69
C VAL A 17 -13.25 -38.71 -7.94
N LEU A 18 -12.84 -39.41 -6.88
CA LEU A 18 -12.05 -40.65 -6.97
C LEU A 18 -12.90 -41.82 -7.49
N THR A 19 -14.11 -42.00 -6.97
CA THR A 19 -15.09 -42.99 -7.46
C THR A 19 -15.43 -42.75 -8.94
N TYR A 20 -15.64 -41.50 -9.37
CA TYR A 20 -15.83 -41.22 -10.80
C TYR A 20 -14.63 -41.66 -11.66
N SER A 21 -13.41 -41.29 -11.24
CA SER A 21 -12.18 -41.56 -11.98
C SER A 21 -11.76 -43.04 -11.99
N ASN A 22 -12.07 -43.79 -10.94
CA ASN A 22 -11.58 -45.16 -10.75
C ASN A 22 -12.63 -46.23 -11.08
N GLU A 23 -13.92 -45.94 -10.91
CA GLU A 23 -15.02 -46.89 -11.08
C GLU A 23 -15.82 -46.58 -12.36
N THR A 24 -16.36 -45.36 -12.51
CA THR A 24 -17.31 -45.08 -13.61
C THR A 24 -16.68 -45.01 -15.01
N LYS A 25 -15.46 -44.45 -15.14
CA LYS A 25 -14.78 -44.27 -16.44
C LYS A 25 -13.26 -44.49 -16.35
N LYS A 26 -12.84 -45.57 -15.69
CA LYS A 26 -11.43 -45.96 -15.51
C LYS A 26 -10.62 -45.87 -16.82
N ARG A 27 -9.52 -45.10 -16.82
CA ARG A 27 -8.72 -44.80 -18.02
C ARG A 27 -7.37 -45.53 -18.05
N LYS A 28 -6.79 -45.64 -19.26
CA LYS A 28 -5.42 -46.19 -19.48
C LYS A 28 -4.29 -45.26 -19.03
N PHE A 29 -4.60 -44.16 -18.33
CA PHE A 29 -3.63 -43.25 -17.72
C PHE A 29 -4.21 -42.70 -16.40
N VAL A 30 -3.33 -42.37 -15.44
CA VAL A 30 -3.72 -41.77 -14.16
C VAL A 30 -4.18 -40.32 -14.39
N GLU A 31 -5.41 -39.99 -14.02
CA GLU A 31 -5.92 -38.62 -14.14
C GLU A 31 -5.29 -37.68 -13.10
N THR A 32 -5.05 -36.43 -13.52
CA THR A 32 -4.67 -35.34 -12.60
C THR A 32 -5.93 -34.67 -12.06
N VAL A 33 -5.95 -34.40 -10.75
CA VAL A 33 -7.00 -33.66 -10.05
C VAL A 33 -6.57 -32.19 -9.91
N GLU A 34 -7.34 -31.28 -10.47
CA GLU A 34 -7.08 -29.84 -10.42
C GLU A 34 -8.09 -29.10 -9.54
N LEU A 35 -7.58 -28.20 -8.70
CA LEU A 35 -8.36 -27.22 -7.95
C LEU A 35 -8.57 -25.98 -8.84
N GLN A 36 -9.80 -25.73 -9.24
CA GLN A 36 -10.19 -24.57 -10.03
C GLN A 36 -10.89 -23.53 -9.13
N ILE A 37 -10.33 -22.32 -9.09
CA ILE A 37 -10.82 -21.22 -8.27
C ILE A 37 -11.36 -20.12 -9.16
N VAL A 38 -12.60 -19.70 -8.90
CA VAL A 38 -13.19 -18.50 -9.50
C VAL A 38 -13.11 -17.37 -8.49
N LEU A 39 -12.29 -16.35 -8.79
CA LEU A 39 -12.25 -15.14 -7.99
C LEU A 39 -13.47 -14.25 -8.27
N LYS A 40 -13.73 -13.29 -7.38
CA LYS A 40 -14.60 -12.13 -7.62
C LYS A 40 -13.95 -10.86 -7.08
N ASN A 41 -14.37 -9.72 -7.63
CA ASN A 41 -13.93 -8.39 -7.21
C ASN A 41 -12.38 -8.29 -7.22
N PHE A 42 -11.77 -8.85 -8.26
CA PHE A 42 -10.33 -8.83 -8.53
C PHE A 42 -10.15 -8.38 -9.97
N ASP A 43 -9.47 -7.24 -10.19
CA ASP A 43 -9.26 -6.64 -11.49
C ASP A 43 -7.83 -6.94 -11.97
N PRO A 44 -7.60 -7.79 -13.01
CA PRO A 44 -6.26 -8.14 -13.48
C PRO A 44 -5.43 -6.99 -14.08
N SER A 45 -6.00 -5.78 -14.18
CA SER A 45 -5.35 -4.53 -14.58
C SER A 45 -5.03 -3.59 -13.41
N ARG A 46 -5.88 -3.53 -12.36
CA ARG A 46 -5.71 -2.64 -11.19
C ARG A 46 -5.10 -3.33 -9.97
N ASP A 47 -5.36 -4.63 -9.77
CA ASP A 47 -4.81 -5.37 -8.64
C ASP A 47 -3.35 -5.82 -8.87
N LYS A 48 -2.55 -5.76 -7.79
CA LYS A 48 -1.21 -6.38 -7.77
C LYS A 48 -1.37 -7.87 -8.04
N ARG A 49 -0.74 -8.37 -9.11
CA ARG A 49 -0.72 -9.81 -9.42
C ARG A 49 0.04 -10.56 -8.34
N PHE A 50 -0.65 -11.41 -7.59
CA PHE A 50 -0.03 -12.29 -6.63
C PHE A 50 0.64 -13.49 -7.32
N SER A 51 1.75 -13.93 -6.75
CA SER A 51 2.44 -15.17 -7.11
C SER A 51 2.97 -15.78 -5.81
N GLY A 52 2.60 -17.02 -5.51
CA GLY A 52 3.03 -17.73 -4.31
C GLY A 52 3.17 -19.23 -4.57
N THR A 53 4.14 -19.83 -3.91
CA THR A 53 4.40 -21.28 -3.94
C THR A 53 4.13 -21.90 -2.58
N VAL A 54 3.54 -23.10 -2.59
CA VAL A 54 3.32 -23.92 -1.39
C VAL A 54 3.71 -25.36 -1.67
N ARG A 55 4.44 -25.95 -0.72
CA ARG A 55 4.79 -27.38 -0.74
C ARG A 55 3.60 -28.19 -0.22
N LEU A 56 3.10 -29.11 -1.03
CA LEU A 56 2.07 -30.08 -0.65
C LEU A 56 2.68 -31.24 0.15
N ARG A 57 1.84 -32.03 0.82
CA ARG A 57 2.30 -33.22 1.56
C ARG A 57 2.56 -34.40 0.62
N HIS A 58 1.69 -34.58 -0.38
CA HIS A 58 1.75 -35.71 -1.32
C HIS A 58 1.96 -35.18 -2.75
N ILE A 59 2.79 -35.85 -3.57
CA ILE A 59 3.21 -35.35 -4.90
C ILE A 59 2.03 -35.36 -5.89
N PRO A 60 1.55 -34.19 -6.37
CA PRO A 60 0.34 -34.14 -7.21
C PRO A 60 0.54 -34.79 -8.58
N LYS A 61 1.71 -34.64 -9.20
CA LYS A 61 2.02 -35.17 -10.54
C LYS A 61 3.17 -36.19 -10.49
N PRO A 62 2.89 -37.51 -10.51
CA PRO A 62 3.94 -38.53 -10.42
C PRO A 62 4.90 -38.54 -11.63
N LYS A 63 4.41 -38.13 -12.81
CA LYS A 63 5.22 -38.01 -14.04
C LYS A 63 5.95 -36.65 -14.19
N PHE A 64 6.08 -35.86 -13.12
CA PHE A 64 6.72 -34.54 -13.17
C PHE A 64 8.25 -34.66 -13.30
N THR A 65 8.80 -34.05 -14.34
CA THR A 65 10.21 -34.21 -14.75
C THR A 65 11.07 -33.02 -14.31
N VAL A 66 12.22 -33.30 -13.69
CA VAL A 66 13.19 -32.30 -13.23
C VAL A 66 14.55 -32.61 -13.83
N CYS A 67 15.26 -31.59 -14.31
CA CYS A 67 16.62 -31.71 -14.84
C CYS A 67 17.62 -30.84 -14.08
N VAL A 68 18.81 -31.38 -13.78
CA VAL A 68 19.89 -30.70 -13.04
C VAL A 68 20.89 -30.06 -14.01
N LEU A 69 21.10 -28.75 -13.87
CA LEU A 69 22.04 -27.96 -14.67
C LEU A 69 23.25 -27.61 -13.77
N GLY A 70 24.19 -28.55 -13.69
CA GLY A 70 25.17 -28.60 -12.60
C GLY A 70 26.63 -28.50 -13.02
N ASP A 71 27.46 -28.24 -12.01
CA ASP A 71 28.88 -28.58 -12.02
C ASP A 71 29.05 -30.10 -11.90
N GLU A 72 30.22 -30.63 -12.30
CA GLU A 72 30.45 -32.07 -12.51
C GLU A 72 29.99 -32.97 -11.34
N ARG A 73 30.37 -32.62 -10.09
CA ARG A 73 29.92 -33.30 -8.85
C ARG A 73 28.39 -33.46 -8.75
N HIS A 74 27.62 -32.43 -9.09
CA HIS A 74 26.15 -32.51 -9.07
C HIS A 74 25.57 -33.25 -10.27
N CYS A 75 26.29 -33.29 -11.40
CA CYS A 75 25.92 -34.15 -12.51
C CYS A 75 26.13 -35.64 -12.17
N ASP A 76 27.19 -35.99 -11.43
CA ASP A 76 27.46 -37.36 -11.00
C ASP A 76 26.51 -37.84 -9.90
N GLU A 77 26.22 -37.02 -8.89
CA GLU A 77 25.18 -37.32 -7.90
C GLU A 77 23.81 -37.48 -8.57
N ALA A 78 23.48 -36.65 -9.57
CA ALA A 78 22.25 -36.79 -10.35
C ALA A 78 22.22 -38.09 -11.18
N ARG A 79 23.32 -38.44 -11.87
CA ARG A 79 23.47 -39.70 -12.62
C ARG A 79 23.27 -40.91 -11.72
N ALA A 80 23.91 -40.95 -10.56
CA ALA A 80 23.78 -42.03 -9.57
C ALA A 80 22.32 -42.21 -9.09
N ASN A 81 21.55 -41.12 -8.99
CA ASN A 81 20.15 -41.13 -8.60
C ASN A 81 19.17 -41.26 -9.78
N ASN A 82 19.64 -41.57 -11.00
CA ASN A 82 18.85 -41.64 -12.25
C ASN A 82 18.10 -40.34 -12.60
N ILE A 83 18.61 -39.18 -12.17
CA ILE A 83 18.05 -37.85 -12.44
C ILE A 83 18.72 -37.27 -13.71
N PRO A 84 17.96 -36.80 -14.72
CA PRO A 84 18.54 -36.19 -15.91
C PRO A 84 19.39 -34.95 -15.59
N ALA A 85 20.65 -34.94 -16.02
CA ALA A 85 21.59 -33.85 -15.79
C ALA A 85 22.27 -33.37 -17.08
N MET A 86 22.67 -32.09 -17.10
CA MET A 86 23.44 -31.47 -18.17
C MET A 86 24.60 -30.66 -17.59
N THR A 87 25.79 -30.81 -18.17
CA THR A 87 26.98 -30.04 -17.78
C THR A 87 26.94 -28.62 -18.35
N ILE A 88 27.81 -27.73 -17.86
CA ILE A 88 28.01 -26.39 -18.44
C ILE A 88 28.34 -26.48 -19.94
N ASP A 89 29.14 -27.45 -20.37
CA ASP A 89 29.52 -27.60 -21.78
C ASP A 89 28.39 -28.13 -22.66
N ASP A 90 27.49 -28.96 -22.13
CA ASP A 90 26.25 -29.31 -22.82
C ASP A 90 25.32 -28.10 -23.00
N LEU A 91 25.33 -27.18 -22.03
CA LEU A 91 24.63 -25.90 -22.17
C LEU A 91 25.30 -24.95 -23.16
N LYS A 92 26.64 -24.94 -23.28
CA LYS A 92 27.37 -24.19 -24.31
C LYS A 92 27.03 -24.69 -25.73
N LYS A 93 26.89 -26.01 -25.93
CA LYS A 93 26.49 -26.61 -27.23
C LYS A 93 25.15 -26.07 -27.77
N LEU A 94 24.25 -25.60 -26.90
CA LEU A 94 22.96 -25.00 -27.30
C LEU A 94 23.10 -23.56 -27.88
N ASN A 95 24.26 -22.92 -27.69
CA ASN A 95 24.70 -21.65 -28.32
C ASN A 95 23.60 -20.59 -28.59
N LYS A 96 22.75 -20.33 -27.59
CA LYS A 96 21.63 -19.35 -27.64
C LYS A 96 20.59 -19.62 -28.74
N ASP A 97 20.56 -20.79 -29.38
CA ASP A 97 19.55 -21.08 -30.40
C ASP A 97 18.16 -21.18 -29.75
N LYS A 98 17.29 -20.27 -30.18
CA LYS A 98 15.89 -20.15 -29.77
C LYS A 98 15.09 -21.43 -30.07
N LYS A 99 15.48 -22.24 -31.07
CA LYS A 99 14.84 -23.54 -31.35
C LYS A 99 15.27 -24.60 -30.34
N LEU A 100 16.59 -24.83 -30.16
CA LEU A 100 17.11 -25.84 -29.25
C LEU A 100 16.77 -25.55 -27.78
N VAL A 101 16.94 -24.30 -27.31
CA VAL A 101 16.57 -23.90 -25.94
C VAL A 101 15.05 -24.03 -25.70
N ARG A 102 14.22 -23.81 -26.73
CA ARG A 102 12.77 -24.06 -26.63
C ARG A 102 12.45 -25.57 -26.57
N LYS A 103 13.15 -26.41 -27.34
CA LYS A 103 13.01 -27.88 -27.26
C LYS A 103 13.33 -28.37 -25.84
N LEU A 104 14.45 -27.93 -25.27
CA LEU A 104 14.83 -28.25 -23.88
C LEU A 104 13.74 -27.80 -22.87
N SER A 105 13.20 -26.58 -23.02
CA SER A 105 12.15 -26.07 -22.13
C SER A 105 10.80 -26.82 -22.19
N HIS A 106 10.59 -27.64 -23.22
CA HIS A 106 9.42 -28.50 -23.37
C HIS A 106 9.70 -29.96 -22.97
N GLN A 107 10.97 -30.36 -22.86
CA GLN A 107 11.38 -31.72 -22.49
C GLN A 107 11.31 -31.99 -20.98
N TYR A 108 11.49 -30.95 -20.15
CA TYR A 108 11.48 -31.05 -18.69
C TYR A 108 10.51 -30.03 -18.07
N ASP A 109 9.82 -30.39 -16.99
CA ASP A 109 8.86 -29.52 -16.31
C ASP A 109 9.53 -28.43 -15.47
N ALA A 110 10.59 -28.78 -14.74
CA ALA A 110 11.39 -27.87 -13.93
C ALA A 110 12.90 -28.11 -14.08
N PHE A 111 13.70 -27.15 -13.61
CA PHE A 111 15.16 -27.21 -13.62
C PHE A 111 15.73 -26.87 -12.23
N LEU A 112 16.77 -27.59 -11.84
CA LEU A 112 17.68 -27.23 -10.76
C LEU A 112 18.98 -26.68 -11.38
N ALA A 113 19.69 -25.78 -10.68
CA ALA A 113 20.99 -25.31 -11.11
C ALA A 113 21.90 -24.99 -9.92
N SER A 114 23.17 -25.37 -10.00
CA SER A 114 24.17 -25.06 -8.97
C SER A 114 24.47 -23.56 -8.90
N ASP A 115 24.84 -23.05 -7.72
CA ASP A 115 25.08 -21.60 -7.50
C ASP A 115 26.12 -20.97 -8.44
N VAL A 116 27.07 -21.77 -8.92
CA VAL A 116 28.06 -21.37 -9.94
C VAL A 116 27.42 -21.27 -11.33
N VAL A 117 26.63 -22.28 -11.71
CA VAL A 117 25.99 -22.40 -13.04
C VAL A 117 24.83 -21.41 -13.22
N ILE A 118 23.99 -21.23 -12.19
CA ILE A 118 22.76 -20.42 -12.28
C ILE A 118 23.04 -18.95 -12.68
N ARG A 119 24.19 -18.41 -12.26
CA ARG A 119 24.67 -17.07 -12.62
C ARG A 119 25.10 -16.96 -14.09
N GLN A 120 25.50 -18.08 -14.69
CA GLN A 120 25.96 -18.17 -16.08
C GLN A 120 24.82 -18.48 -17.08
N ILE A 121 23.77 -19.19 -16.65
CA ILE A 121 22.63 -19.59 -17.50
C ILE A 121 22.06 -18.43 -18.36
N PRO A 122 21.80 -17.21 -17.84
CA PRO A 122 21.33 -16.09 -18.67
C PRO A 122 22.33 -15.64 -19.75
N ARG A 123 23.64 -15.84 -19.53
CA ARG A 123 24.72 -15.52 -20.48
C ARG A 123 24.90 -16.62 -21.54
N ILE A 124 24.60 -17.87 -21.21
CA ILE A 124 24.78 -19.05 -22.08
C ILE A 124 23.52 -19.35 -22.92
N LEU A 125 22.34 -19.44 -22.29
CA LEU A 125 21.08 -19.80 -22.95
C LEU A 125 20.22 -18.59 -23.35
N GLY A 126 20.58 -17.39 -22.88
CA GLY A 126 19.78 -16.18 -23.08
C GLY A 126 18.42 -16.23 -22.36
N PRO A 127 17.43 -15.42 -22.79
CA PRO A 127 16.14 -15.31 -22.11
C PRO A 127 15.18 -16.49 -22.36
N GLY A 128 15.62 -17.59 -22.97
CA GLY A 128 14.75 -18.69 -23.42
C GLY A 128 13.94 -19.35 -22.29
N LEU A 129 14.63 -19.87 -21.27
CA LEU A 129 14.00 -20.52 -20.10
C LEU A 129 13.09 -19.55 -19.31
N ASN A 130 13.52 -18.29 -19.17
CA ASN A 130 12.73 -17.26 -18.48
C ASN A 130 11.45 -16.92 -19.26
N LYS A 131 11.52 -16.81 -20.59
CA LYS A 131 10.34 -16.62 -21.45
C LYS A 131 9.38 -17.83 -21.43
N ALA A 132 9.88 -19.03 -21.18
CA ALA A 132 9.07 -20.23 -20.94
C ALA A 132 8.48 -20.30 -19.51
N GLY A 133 8.89 -19.40 -18.59
CA GLY A 133 8.47 -19.40 -17.19
C GLY A 133 9.14 -20.47 -16.31
N LYS A 134 10.12 -21.19 -16.85
CA LYS A 134 10.86 -22.31 -16.22
C LYS A 134 12.30 -21.91 -15.92
N PHE A 135 12.50 -20.83 -15.14
CA PHE A 135 13.84 -20.48 -14.68
C PHE A 135 14.27 -21.45 -13.55
N PRO A 136 15.54 -21.91 -13.50
CA PRO A 136 15.96 -22.90 -12.50
C PRO A 136 15.91 -22.40 -11.05
N THR A 137 15.77 -23.33 -10.11
CA THR A 137 15.98 -23.10 -8.67
C THR A 137 17.44 -23.42 -8.30
N ALA A 138 18.03 -22.65 -7.39
CA ALA A 138 19.40 -22.85 -6.90
C ALA A 138 19.54 -24.09 -6.01
N ILE A 139 20.73 -24.71 -6.01
CA ILE A 139 21.15 -25.79 -5.10
C ILE A 139 22.60 -25.58 -4.63
N THR A 140 22.85 -25.85 -3.35
CA THR A 140 24.18 -25.81 -2.72
C THR A 140 24.80 -27.20 -2.66
N HIS A 141 26.12 -27.29 -2.44
CA HIS A 141 26.82 -28.56 -2.22
C HIS A 141 26.51 -29.27 -0.87
N GLY A 142 25.64 -28.68 -0.04
CA GLY A 142 25.14 -29.27 1.21
C GLY A 142 23.68 -29.75 1.13
N ASP A 143 22.97 -29.45 0.03
CA ASP A 143 21.60 -29.93 -0.19
C ASP A 143 21.61 -31.35 -0.79
N SER A 144 20.75 -32.24 -0.30
CA SER A 144 20.49 -33.52 -0.99
C SER A 144 19.68 -33.28 -2.28
N LEU A 145 20.22 -33.69 -3.44
CA LEU A 145 19.50 -33.55 -4.72
C LEU A 145 18.14 -34.24 -4.72
N VAL A 146 18.02 -35.41 -4.09
CA VAL A 146 16.79 -36.20 -4.02
C VAL A 146 15.70 -35.41 -3.27
N GLN A 147 16.04 -34.86 -2.10
CA GLN A 147 15.12 -34.04 -1.31
C GLN A 147 14.71 -32.76 -2.04
N LYS A 148 15.63 -32.11 -2.77
CA LYS A 148 15.33 -30.92 -3.58
C LYS A 148 14.43 -31.22 -4.78
N VAL A 149 14.60 -32.38 -5.42
CA VAL A 149 13.71 -32.84 -6.50
C VAL A 149 12.32 -33.18 -5.94
N GLU A 150 12.22 -33.78 -4.76
CA GLU A 150 10.94 -34.04 -4.09
C GLU A 150 10.24 -32.73 -3.64
N GLU A 151 10.99 -31.78 -3.08
CA GLU A 151 10.48 -30.44 -2.74
C GLU A 151 9.89 -29.73 -3.97
N ILE A 152 10.55 -29.83 -5.14
CA ILE A 152 10.00 -29.28 -6.39
C ILE A 152 8.79 -30.06 -6.88
N LYS A 153 8.81 -31.40 -6.87
CA LYS A 153 7.68 -32.24 -7.29
C LYS A 153 6.42 -32.02 -6.43
N SER A 154 6.60 -31.73 -5.14
CA SER A 154 5.52 -31.42 -4.19
C SER A 154 5.11 -29.94 -4.18
N THR A 155 5.89 -29.02 -4.79
CA THR A 155 5.58 -27.58 -4.79
C THR A 155 4.64 -27.17 -5.91
N ILE A 156 3.49 -26.61 -5.54
CA ILE A 156 2.54 -25.99 -6.48
C ILE A 156 2.69 -24.46 -6.48
N LYS A 157 2.34 -23.83 -7.61
CA LYS A 157 2.46 -22.37 -7.81
C LYS A 157 1.12 -21.73 -8.17
N PHE A 158 0.59 -20.93 -7.25
CA PHE A 158 -0.49 -19.99 -7.53
C PHE A 158 0.10 -18.74 -8.19
N GLN A 159 -0.32 -18.42 -9.42
CA GLN A 159 0.12 -17.21 -10.12
C GLN A 159 -1.03 -16.54 -10.85
N ALA A 160 -1.37 -15.31 -10.45
CA ALA A 160 -2.39 -14.51 -11.10
C ALA A 160 -1.99 -14.16 -12.55
N LYS A 161 -2.73 -14.69 -13.52
CA LYS A 161 -2.62 -14.37 -14.96
C LYS A 161 -3.54 -13.17 -15.28
N LYS A 162 -3.92 -13.00 -16.55
CA LYS A 162 -4.97 -12.05 -16.97
C LYS A 162 -6.40 -12.55 -16.70
N THR A 163 -6.56 -13.79 -16.21
CA THR A 163 -7.85 -14.46 -15.99
C THR A 163 -8.29 -14.37 -14.54
N ILE A 164 -9.61 -14.25 -14.32
CA ILE A 164 -10.25 -14.28 -12.99
C ILE A 164 -10.32 -15.74 -12.45
N CYS A 165 -10.32 -16.72 -13.35
CA CYS A 165 -10.18 -18.14 -13.02
C CYS A 165 -8.70 -18.54 -12.91
N LEU A 166 -8.40 -19.37 -11.92
CA LEU A 166 -7.12 -20.05 -11.71
C LEU A 166 -7.37 -21.56 -11.65
N ALA A 167 -6.44 -22.35 -12.17
CA ALA A 167 -6.45 -23.82 -12.06
C ALA A 167 -5.04 -24.27 -11.67
N VAL A 168 -4.95 -25.19 -10.70
CA VAL A 168 -3.70 -25.74 -10.18
C VAL A 168 -3.91 -27.23 -9.86
N ALA A 169 -3.01 -28.08 -10.33
CA ALA A 169 -3.02 -29.51 -9.98
C ALA A 169 -2.66 -29.72 -8.51
N VAL A 170 -3.52 -30.42 -7.77
CA VAL A 170 -3.41 -30.65 -6.31
C VAL A 170 -3.31 -32.13 -5.93
N GLY A 171 -3.62 -33.04 -6.86
CA GLY A 171 -3.51 -34.47 -6.64
C GLY A 171 -3.68 -35.28 -7.93
N ASN A 172 -3.83 -36.59 -7.78
CA ASN A 172 -4.10 -37.53 -8.87
C ASN A 172 -4.99 -38.68 -8.39
N ALA A 173 -5.55 -39.44 -9.32
CA ALA A 173 -6.56 -40.48 -9.05
C ALA A 173 -6.06 -41.71 -8.23
N ASN A 174 -4.74 -41.84 -8.00
CA ASN A 174 -4.17 -42.92 -7.18
C ASN A 174 -3.97 -42.53 -5.70
N MET A 175 -4.21 -41.27 -5.33
CA MET A 175 -4.14 -40.82 -3.93
C MET A 175 -5.34 -41.32 -3.12
N THR A 176 -5.16 -41.50 -1.82
CA THR A 176 -6.31 -41.73 -0.94
C THR A 176 -7.16 -40.46 -0.78
N VAL A 177 -8.41 -40.65 -0.34
CA VAL A 177 -9.35 -39.55 -0.01
C VAL A 177 -8.71 -38.57 0.97
N GLU A 178 -8.01 -39.08 1.99
CA GLU A 178 -7.35 -38.26 3.03
C GLU A 178 -6.17 -37.45 2.48
N GLU A 179 -5.29 -38.07 1.69
CA GLU A 179 -4.15 -37.40 1.06
C GLU A 179 -4.61 -36.25 0.15
N LEU A 180 -5.64 -36.53 -0.67
CA LEU A 180 -6.20 -35.57 -1.60
C LEU A 180 -6.90 -34.42 -0.88
N ALA A 181 -7.71 -34.72 0.15
CA ALA A 181 -8.37 -33.71 0.98
C ALA A 181 -7.35 -32.85 1.75
N ALA A 182 -6.27 -33.44 2.27
CA ALA A 182 -5.19 -32.71 2.93
C ALA A 182 -4.46 -31.75 1.98
N ASN A 183 -4.13 -32.20 0.77
CA ASN A 183 -3.54 -31.37 -0.27
C ASN A 183 -4.47 -30.22 -0.71
N ILE A 184 -5.78 -30.48 -0.88
CA ILE A 184 -6.78 -29.45 -1.23
C ILE A 184 -6.91 -28.42 -0.10
N ASN A 185 -7.04 -28.85 1.16
CA ASN A 185 -7.20 -27.97 2.32
C ASN A 185 -5.98 -27.03 2.48
N LEU A 186 -4.76 -27.57 2.36
CA LEU A 186 -3.53 -26.78 2.39
C LEU A 186 -3.46 -25.78 1.23
N SER A 187 -3.83 -26.22 0.02
CA SER A 187 -3.90 -25.38 -1.20
C SER A 187 -4.88 -24.21 -1.05
N VAL A 188 -6.08 -24.47 -0.52
CA VAL A 188 -7.13 -23.45 -0.35
C VAL A 188 -6.73 -22.44 0.74
N ASN A 189 -6.25 -22.88 1.90
CA ASN A 189 -5.84 -21.97 2.97
C ASN A 189 -4.66 -21.09 2.56
N PHE A 190 -3.68 -21.65 1.84
CA PHE A 190 -2.57 -20.86 1.29
C PHE A 190 -3.05 -19.85 0.23
N LEU A 191 -3.93 -20.24 -0.69
CA LEU A 191 -4.47 -19.28 -1.66
C LEU A 191 -5.27 -18.16 -0.98
N VAL A 192 -6.06 -18.48 0.04
CA VAL A 192 -6.84 -17.50 0.80
C VAL A 192 -5.92 -16.47 1.46
N SER A 193 -4.75 -16.86 2.00
CA SER A 193 -3.79 -15.92 2.60
C SER A 193 -3.05 -15.03 1.58
N LEU A 194 -3.08 -15.36 0.28
CA LEU A 194 -2.56 -14.50 -0.80
C LEU A 194 -3.56 -13.44 -1.27
N LEU A 195 -4.84 -13.51 -0.86
CA LEU A 195 -5.91 -12.63 -1.34
C LEU A 195 -6.15 -11.48 -0.36
N LYS A 196 -6.10 -10.22 -0.84
CA LYS A 196 -6.28 -8.99 -0.05
C LYS A 196 -7.47 -8.96 0.92
N LYS A 197 -8.55 -9.69 0.62
CA LYS A 197 -9.77 -9.79 1.46
C LYS A 197 -10.10 -11.24 1.84
N ASN A 198 -9.09 -12.12 1.86
CA ASN A 198 -9.20 -13.53 2.17
C ASN A 198 -10.37 -14.19 1.40
N TRP A 199 -11.21 -14.96 2.11
CA TRP A 199 -12.41 -15.60 1.60
C TRP A 199 -13.38 -14.67 0.86
N GLN A 200 -13.37 -13.34 1.03
CA GLN A 200 -14.30 -12.45 0.31
C GLN A 200 -14.06 -12.43 -1.20
N ASN A 201 -12.80 -12.52 -1.64
CA ASN A 201 -12.42 -12.53 -3.06
C ASN A 201 -12.62 -13.89 -3.76
N VAL A 202 -13.03 -14.94 -3.02
CA VAL A 202 -13.42 -16.23 -3.59
C VAL A 202 -14.93 -16.20 -3.91
N ARG A 203 -15.28 -16.48 -5.18
CA ARG A 203 -16.67 -16.68 -5.65
C ARG A 203 -17.09 -18.13 -5.48
N ALA A 204 -16.28 -19.04 -6.02
CA ALA A 204 -16.49 -20.48 -5.95
C ALA A 204 -15.17 -21.26 -6.02
N LEU A 205 -15.18 -22.46 -5.44
CA LEU A 205 -14.13 -23.46 -5.51
C LEU A 205 -14.69 -24.74 -6.16
N TYR A 206 -14.00 -25.25 -7.16
CA TYR A 206 -14.30 -26.48 -7.85
C TYR A 206 -13.10 -27.42 -7.82
N VAL A 207 -13.36 -28.72 -7.80
CA VAL A 207 -12.37 -29.75 -8.15
C VAL A 207 -12.81 -30.39 -9.46
N LYS A 208 -11.85 -30.54 -10.37
CA LYS A 208 -12.06 -31.08 -11.72
C LYS A 208 -11.00 -32.15 -12.01
N SER A 209 -11.43 -33.30 -12.53
CA SER A 209 -10.49 -34.27 -13.11
C SER A 209 -10.05 -33.82 -14.51
N SER A 210 -9.12 -34.53 -15.13
CA SER A 210 -8.57 -34.12 -16.43
C SER A 210 -9.60 -34.15 -17.58
N MET A 211 -10.79 -34.74 -17.37
CA MET A 211 -11.88 -34.91 -18.35
C MET A 211 -13.23 -34.32 -17.90
N GLU A 212 -13.19 -33.10 -17.36
CA GLU A 212 -14.32 -32.14 -17.28
C GLU A 212 -15.45 -32.30 -16.26
N THR A 213 -15.55 -33.41 -15.53
CA THR A 213 -16.48 -33.48 -14.39
C THR A 213 -16.10 -32.46 -13.30
N LEU A 214 -16.99 -31.50 -13.04
CA LEU A 214 -16.78 -30.35 -12.16
C LEU A 214 -17.55 -30.52 -10.84
N TYR A 215 -16.84 -30.94 -9.79
CA TYR A 215 -17.39 -31.04 -8.44
C TYR A 215 -17.23 -29.72 -7.69
N LEU A 216 -18.28 -29.30 -6.98
CA LEU A 216 -18.37 -27.98 -6.37
C LEU A 216 -18.16 -28.06 -4.85
N ILE A 217 -16.95 -27.75 -4.38
CA ILE A 217 -16.66 -27.68 -2.93
C ILE A 217 -17.44 -26.54 -2.27
N LEU A 218 -17.46 -25.36 -2.91
CA LEU A 218 -18.07 -24.18 -2.30
C LEU A 218 -18.54 -23.19 -3.36
N LYS A 219 -19.84 -22.88 -3.37
CA LYS A 219 -20.45 -21.75 -4.08
C LYS A 219 -21.16 -20.90 -3.06
N LYS A 220 -20.76 -19.63 -2.91
CA LYS A 220 -21.58 -18.69 -2.14
C LYS A 220 -22.89 -18.50 -2.89
N ARG A 221 -24.01 -18.94 -2.29
CA ARG A 221 -25.34 -18.48 -2.70
C ARG A 221 -25.32 -16.95 -2.70
N MET A 222 -25.74 -16.33 -3.79
CA MET A 222 -26.34 -15.00 -3.70
C MET A 222 -27.67 -15.17 -2.94
N PRO A 223 -28.14 -14.16 -2.19
CA PRO A 223 -29.48 -14.22 -1.65
C PRO A 223 -30.45 -14.33 -2.83
N GLU A 224 -31.17 -15.44 -2.90
CA GLU A 224 -32.25 -15.60 -3.87
C GLU A 224 -33.33 -14.57 -3.54
N LYS A 225 -33.74 -13.74 -4.51
CA LYS A 225 -34.87 -12.82 -4.34
C LYS A 225 -36.05 -13.69 -3.90
N LYS A 226 -36.50 -13.58 -2.64
CA LYS A 226 -37.64 -14.35 -2.12
C LYS A 226 -38.81 -14.13 -3.07
N LYS A 227 -39.23 -15.18 -3.80
CA LYS A 227 -40.49 -15.15 -4.52
C LYS A 227 -41.57 -14.89 -3.48
N LYS A 228 -42.25 -13.73 -3.56
CA LYS A 228 -43.53 -13.57 -2.89
C LYS A 228 -44.45 -14.63 -3.50
N LYS A 229 -44.81 -15.64 -2.72
CA LYS A 229 -46.08 -16.32 -2.97
C LYS A 229 -47.18 -15.28 -2.70
N GLU A 230 -48.11 -15.18 -3.64
CA GLU A 230 -49.43 -14.66 -3.31
C GLU A 230 -50.22 -15.80 -2.67
N GLU A 231 -50.67 -15.62 -1.43
CA GLU A 231 -51.61 -16.53 -0.78
C GLU A 231 -52.91 -15.77 -0.55
N LYS A 232 -54.00 -16.26 -1.14
CA LYS A 232 -55.35 -15.72 -0.97
C LYS A 232 -55.89 -16.14 0.41
N PRO A 233 -56.76 -15.34 1.05
CA PRO A 233 -57.23 -15.63 2.40
C PRO A 233 -58.34 -16.71 2.42
N THR A 234 -58.12 -17.82 3.12
CA THR A 234 -59.16 -18.81 3.46
C THR A 234 -58.97 -19.39 4.86
N VAL A 235 -59.82 -18.93 5.79
CA VAL A 235 -60.56 -19.69 6.83
C VAL A 235 -59.86 -20.87 7.54
N ALA A 236 -59.42 -20.59 8.78
CA ALA A 236 -59.69 -21.28 10.06
C ALA A 236 -59.60 -22.82 10.27
N ASN A 237 -59.33 -23.15 11.56
CA ASN A 237 -59.58 -24.39 12.33
C ASN A 237 -58.46 -25.47 12.46
N GLY A 238 -58.00 -25.61 13.71
CA GLY A 238 -57.46 -26.83 14.33
C GLY A 238 -56.10 -27.38 13.85
N SER A 239 -55.47 -28.36 14.53
CA SER A 239 -55.44 -28.69 15.98
C SER A 239 -54.63 -29.99 16.16
N THR A 240 -53.62 -30.01 17.05
CA THR A 240 -52.97 -31.23 17.61
C THR A 240 -52.33 -32.20 16.57
N LEU A 241 -51.55 -33.24 16.87
CA LEU A 241 -50.58 -33.60 17.93
C LEU A 241 -49.69 -34.76 17.37
N THR A 242 -48.59 -35.12 18.07
CA THR A 242 -47.88 -36.44 18.04
C THR A 242 -47.23 -36.87 16.69
N ASP A 243 -45.97 -37.33 16.65
CA ASP A 243 -45.44 -38.72 16.83
C ASP A 243 -45.77 -39.64 15.61
N ASP A 244 -44.99 -40.64 15.15
CA ASP A 244 -43.59 -41.04 15.40
C ASP A 244 -43.06 -41.95 14.24
N GLU A 245 -41.80 -42.40 14.34
CA GLU A 245 -41.18 -43.66 13.83
C GLU A 245 -41.54 -44.30 12.43
N ASP A 246 -40.52 -44.33 11.56
CA ASP A 246 -39.93 -45.50 10.84
C ASP A 246 -40.64 -46.41 9.79
N ASN A 247 -39.75 -47.15 9.10
CA ASN A 247 -39.90 -48.44 8.38
C ASN A 247 -40.41 -48.56 6.91
N THR A 248 -39.43 -48.63 6.00
CA THR A 248 -39.11 -49.75 5.06
C THR A 248 -40.13 -50.35 4.06
N MET A 249 -39.55 -50.80 2.92
CA MET A 249 -40.10 -51.75 1.92
C MET A 249 -41.25 -51.21 1.04
N SER A 250 -41.46 -51.68 -0.20
CA SER A 250 -40.83 -52.73 -1.04
C SER A 250 -41.01 -52.41 -2.55
N ASP A 251 -40.24 -53.08 -3.43
CA ASP A 251 -40.65 -53.72 -4.73
C ASP A 251 -41.50 -52.95 -5.79
N SER A 252 -41.43 -53.21 -7.11
CA SER A 252 -40.54 -54.01 -7.98
C SER A 252 -40.68 -53.57 -9.46
N ASP A 253 -39.94 -54.21 -10.38
CA ASP A 253 -40.23 -54.46 -11.82
C ASP A 253 -40.48 -53.27 -12.78
N ASN A 254 -39.61 -53.04 -13.77
CA ASN A 254 -39.57 -53.59 -15.15
C ASN A 254 -40.50 -52.88 -16.15
N ASP A 255 -39.92 -52.35 -17.23
CA ASP A 255 -40.03 -52.98 -18.56
C ASP A 255 -39.09 -52.32 -19.60
N ASP A 256 -38.76 -53.09 -20.64
CA ASP A 256 -38.01 -52.70 -21.85
C ASP A 256 -38.89 -51.82 -22.78
N GLU A 257 -38.38 -51.04 -23.75
CA GLU A 257 -37.84 -51.54 -25.01
C GLU A 257 -36.88 -50.59 -25.75
N SER A 258 -36.19 -51.17 -26.74
CA SER A 258 -35.14 -50.53 -27.54
C SER A 258 -35.51 -50.34 -29.01
N VAL A 259 -35.04 -49.25 -29.62
CA VAL A 259 -34.81 -49.16 -31.08
C VAL A 259 -33.48 -48.43 -31.32
N GLN A 260 -32.73 -48.83 -32.35
CA GLN A 260 -31.36 -48.39 -32.62
C GLN A 260 -31.12 -48.26 -34.16
N VAL A 261 -29.98 -47.65 -34.55
CA VAL A 261 -29.32 -47.72 -35.87
C VAL A 261 -29.77 -46.70 -36.97
N ASP A 262 -29.14 -45.51 -36.90
CA ASP A 262 -28.22 -44.91 -37.89
C ASP A 262 -28.54 -44.67 -39.40
N SER A 263 -27.79 -43.67 -39.91
CA SER A 263 -27.34 -43.41 -41.30
C SER A 263 -28.28 -42.60 -42.22
N THR A 264 -27.82 -41.78 -43.19
CA THR A 264 -26.50 -41.62 -43.85
C THR A 264 -26.08 -40.13 -44.09
N ASN A 265 -24.85 -39.89 -44.58
CA ASN A 265 -24.29 -38.56 -44.92
C ASN A 265 -24.57 -38.11 -46.37
N ILE A 266 -24.60 -36.78 -46.61
CA ILE A 266 -24.31 -36.14 -47.92
C ILE A 266 -23.37 -34.91 -47.73
N SER A 267 -22.64 -34.51 -48.78
CA SER A 267 -21.41 -33.68 -48.80
C SER A 267 -21.60 -32.20 -49.27
N PRO A 268 -20.56 -31.31 -49.20
CA PRO A 268 -20.74 -29.84 -49.13
C PRO A 268 -20.32 -29.00 -50.37
N SER A 269 -20.57 -27.68 -50.31
CA SER A 269 -20.15 -26.61 -51.27
C SER A 269 -20.13 -25.22 -50.57
N ALA A 270 -19.50 -24.10 -51.00
CA ALA A 270 -18.45 -23.77 -52.00
C ALA A 270 -17.81 -22.37 -51.69
N LEU A 271 -16.87 -21.88 -52.54
CA LEU A 271 -15.97 -20.71 -52.30
C LEU A 271 -16.43 -19.31 -52.81
N LYS A 272 -15.82 -18.24 -52.24
CA LYS A 272 -15.29 -16.99 -52.90
C LYS A 272 -14.28 -16.31 -51.93
N ARG A 273 -12.97 -16.09 -52.25
CA ARG A 273 -12.29 -15.08 -53.13
C ARG A 273 -12.52 -13.62 -52.68
N ARG A 274 -11.54 -12.67 -52.65
CA ARG A 274 -10.20 -12.44 -53.30
C ARG A 274 -9.11 -12.08 -52.22
N VAL A 275 -7.77 -12.15 -52.38
CA VAL A 275 -6.76 -11.91 -53.47
C VAL A 275 -6.53 -10.40 -53.75
N SER A 276 -5.33 -9.79 -53.80
CA SER A 276 -3.93 -10.12 -54.22
C SER A 276 -2.89 -9.50 -53.22
N PHE A 277 -1.55 -9.37 -53.35
CA PHE A 277 -0.35 -9.90 -54.10
C PHE A 277 0.92 -9.48 -53.26
N LEU A 278 2.13 -10.08 -53.26
CA LEU A 278 3.18 -10.47 -54.25
C LEU A 278 4.08 -9.32 -54.80
N PRO A 279 5.41 -9.52 -55.05
CA PRO A 279 6.34 -10.59 -54.58
C PRO A 279 7.78 -10.14 -54.17
N GLU A 280 8.67 -11.11 -53.94
CA GLU A 280 10.08 -11.02 -53.51
C GLU A 280 11.11 -10.88 -54.65
N LYS A 281 12.39 -10.59 -54.30
CA LYS A 281 13.68 -11.13 -54.84
C LYS A 281 14.88 -10.37 -54.23
N LYS A 282 16.15 -10.82 -54.25
CA LYS A 282 16.83 -12.14 -54.12
C LYS A 282 18.36 -11.86 -54.13
N ASN A 283 19.15 -12.49 -53.25
CA ASN A 283 20.59 -12.78 -53.43
C ASN A 283 21.54 -11.54 -53.55
N ASN A 284 22.89 -11.58 -53.43
CA ASN A 284 23.84 -12.62 -52.97
C ASN A 284 25.21 -12.02 -52.51
N ILE A 285 26.05 -12.87 -51.90
CA ILE A 285 27.54 -12.94 -52.03
C ILE A 285 28.47 -11.88 -51.36
N ASN A 286 29.39 -12.43 -50.53
CA ASN A 286 30.78 -12.06 -50.15
C ASN A 286 31.19 -10.66 -49.62
N GLY A 287 32.11 -10.69 -48.64
CA GLY A 287 32.93 -9.55 -48.22
C GLY A 287 33.54 -9.65 -46.81
N LYS A 288 34.73 -10.27 -46.66
CA LYS A 288 35.63 -10.01 -45.50
C LYS A 288 36.38 -8.68 -45.77
N VAL A 289 36.87 -7.93 -44.79
CA VAL A 289 38.16 -8.11 -44.06
C VAL A 289 38.20 -7.24 -42.79
N SER A 290 39.24 -7.39 -41.95
CA SER A 290 39.41 -6.83 -40.59
C SER A 290 40.42 -5.65 -40.51
N ALA A 291 40.83 -5.29 -39.29
CA ALA A 291 41.69 -4.17 -38.85
C ALA A 291 40.97 -2.79 -38.81
N LYS A 292 40.92 -2.04 -37.70
CA LYS A 292 41.95 -1.54 -36.75
C LYS A 292 42.85 -0.44 -37.34
N THR A 293 42.62 0.82 -36.96
CA THR A 293 43.49 1.61 -36.05
C THR A 293 42.84 2.96 -35.67
N SER A 294 43.26 3.51 -34.53
CA SER A 294 43.23 4.95 -34.18
C SER A 294 44.71 5.43 -34.14
N PRO A 295 45.07 6.75 -34.09
CA PRO A 295 44.66 7.69 -33.03
C PRO A 295 44.62 9.19 -33.45
N THR A 296 44.79 10.08 -32.46
CA THR A 296 45.22 11.49 -32.49
C THR A 296 44.25 12.62 -32.89
N SER A 297 44.47 13.75 -32.22
CA SER A 297 43.82 15.07 -32.25
C SER A 297 44.93 16.14 -32.45
N PRO A 298 44.73 17.49 -32.46
CA PRO A 298 43.57 18.27 -32.02
C PRO A 298 43.21 19.54 -32.86
N THR A 299 42.48 20.48 -32.22
CA THR A 299 42.42 21.95 -32.43
C THR A 299 41.49 22.64 -33.46
N THR A 300 40.94 23.77 -32.97
CA THR A 300 40.41 24.98 -33.65
C THR A 300 39.11 24.97 -34.49
N SER A 301 38.06 25.51 -33.84
CA SER A 301 37.16 26.59 -34.30
C SER A 301 36.56 26.60 -35.72
N THR A 302 35.22 26.58 -35.79
CA THR A 302 34.37 27.67 -36.33
C THR A 302 32.90 27.41 -35.95
N ALA A 303 32.00 28.38 -36.14
CA ALA A 303 30.64 28.35 -35.58
C ALA A 303 29.51 28.50 -36.61
N THR A 304 28.28 28.27 -36.12
CA THR A 304 26.95 28.54 -36.73
C THR A 304 26.34 27.37 -37.57
N PRO A 305 25.02 27.41 -37.89
CA PRO A 305 24.01 27.02 -36.90
C PRO A 305 22.99 25.99 -37.43
N VAL A 306 22.65 24.95 -36.64
CA VAL A 306 21.76 23.85 -37.13
C VAL A 306 20.67 23.44 -36.12
N GLY A 307 19.42 23.44 -36.61
CA GLY A 307 18.41 22.41 -36.29
C GLY A 307 17.67 22.50 -34.94
N LYS A 308 16.35 22.71 -35.01
CA LYS A 308 15.42 22.58 -33.85
C LYS A 308 15.33 21.12 -33.37
N MET A 309 16.26 20.66 -32.53
CA MET A 309 16.20 19.30 -31.98
C MET A 309 15.18 19.20 -30.83
N ARG A 310 14.13 18.41 -31.07
CA ARG A 310 13.00 18.11 -30.17
C ARG A 310 13.48 17.57 -28.81
N ARG A 311 13.51 18.42 -27.76
CA ARG A 311 14.03 18.06 -26.42
C ARG A 311 13.39 16.77 -25.87
N ARG A 312 14.20 15.72 -25.79
CA ARG A 312 13.89 14.41 -25.22
C ARG A 312 13.56 14.56 -23.74
N ARG A 313 12.30 14.26 -23.33
CA ARG A 313 11.89 14.20 -21.92
C ARG A 313 12.81 13.26 -21.13
N LEU A 314 13.67 13.82 -20.29
CA LEU A 314 14.40 13.07 -19.27
C LEU A 314 13.39 12.64 -18.19
N ARG A 315 12.94 11.39 -18.26
CA ARG A 315 12.32 10.74 -17.10
C ARG A 315 13.44 10.45 -16.09
N THR A 316 13.49 11.22 -15.02
CA THR A 316 14.29 10.92 -13.82
C THR A 316 13.73 9.66 -13.16
N THR A 317 14.18 8.49 -13.61
CA THR A 317 13.87 7.21 -12.97
C THR A 317 14.75 7.03 -11.73
N SER A 318 14.49 7.84 -10.70
CA SER A 318 15.04 7.63 -9.36
C SER A 318 14.47 6.33 -8.79
N ARG A 319 15.17 5.22 -9.03
CA ARG A 319 15.04 4.03 -8.18
C ARG A 319 15.56 4.42 -6.79
N SER A 320 14.65 4.73 -5.87
CA SER A 320 14.95 4.65 -4.44
C SER A 320 15.42 3.23 -4.12
N GLY A 321 16.35 3.11 -3.16
CA GLY A 321 16.97 1.85 -2.80
C GLY A 321 16.01 0.84 -2.17
N ASP A 322 16.53 -0.37 -1.96
CA ASP A 322 15.86 -1.45 -1.23
C ASP A 322 16.03 -1.17 0.27
N ASP A 323 15.22 -0.25 0.83
CA ASP A 323 15.25 0.12 2.26
C ASP A 323 14.84 -1.10 3.12
N ARG A 324 15.82 -1.90 3.55
CA ARG A 324 15.62 -3.19 4.21
C ARG A 324 15.23 -3.05 5.68
N ILE A 325 13.94 -2.87 5.89
CA ILE A 325 13.26 -3.07 7.18
C ILE A 325 13.59 -4.49 7.71
N SER A 326 14.02 -4.59 8.96
CA SER A 326 14.38 -5.85 9.63
C SER A 326 13.18 -6.80 9.74
N PHE A 327 13.41 -8.10 9.52
CA PHE A 327 12.34 -9.08 9.31
C PHE A 327 11.88 -9.80 10.59
N GLN A 328 10.57 -9.75 10.85
CA GLN A 328 9.82 -10.90 11.36
C GLN A 328 8.52 -11.03 10.52
N GLY A 329 8.35 -12.16 9.83
CA GLY A 329 7.13 -12.42 9.03
C GLY A 329 7.03 -11.68 7.69
N ARG A 330 5.86 -11.79 7.03
CA ARG A 330 5.60 -11.31 5.65
C ARG A 330 4.75 -10.04 5.55
N ASN A 331 4.35 -9.43 6.65
CA ASN A 331 3.67 -8.14 6.64
C ASN A 331 4.70 -7.04 6.91
N PRO A 332 4.90 -6.07 5.99
CA PRO A 332 5.66 -4.88 6.33
C PRO A 332 4.90 -4.10 7.40
N ILE A 333 5.55 -3.78 8.52
CA ILE A 333 5.01 -2.85 9.51
C ILE A 333 5.13 -1.43 8.91
N TYR A 334 4.19 -1.10 8.03
CA TYR A 334 3.62 0.24 8.06
C TYR A 334 2.92 0.33 9.42
N THR A 335 3.46 1.16 10.29
CA THR A 335 2.89 1.44 11.62
C THR A 335 1.40 1.75 11.46
N ALA A 336 0.55 0.98 12.12
CA ALA A 336 -0.87 0.85 11.76
C ALA A 336 -1.72 2.04 12.23
N GLY A 337 -1.54 3.21 11.60
CA GLY A 337 -2.40 4.37 11.78
C GLY A 337 -2.04 5.32 12.94
N ARG A 338 -1.12 6.26 12.72
CA ARG A 338 -0.56 7.09 13.82
C ARG A 338 -1.64 7.91 14.54
N PRO A 339 -1.83 7.76 15.86
CA PRO A 339 -2.77 8.56 16.62
C PRO A 339 -2.22 9.97 16.91
N ALA A 340 -3.08 10.84 17.42
CA ALA A 340 -2.71 12.17 17.88
C ALA A 340 -1.70 12.11 19.05
N TRP A 341 -0.53 12.75 18.89
CA TRP A 341 0.42 13.06 19.96
C TRP A 341 0.09 14.41 20.63
N TYR A 342 -1.20 14.67 20.79
CA TYR A 342 -1.79 15.88 21.36
C TYR A 342 -3.15 15.55 21.94
N ASP A 343 -3.63 16.40 22.86
CA ASP A 343 -4.95 16.25 23.45
C ASP A 343 -6.03 17.06 22.74
N ALA A 344 -7.25 17.00 23.29
CA ALA A 344 -8.42 17.73 22.81
C ALA A 344 -8.29 19.27 22.91
N THR A 345 -7.20 19.79 23.47
CA THR A 345 -6.85 21.23 23.56
C THR A 345 -5.70 21.61 22.62
N GLY A 346 -5.14 20.66 21.86
CA GLY A 346 -4.07 20.91 20.88
C GLY A 346 -2.65 20.87 21.44
N GLU A 347 -2.49 20.79 22.78
CA GLU A 347 -1.19 20.80 23.43
C GLU A 347 -0.35 19.57 23.08
N ILE A 348 0.98 19.76 23.02
CA ILE A 348 1.92 18.70 22.69
C ILE A 348 2.01 17.71 23.86
N LYS A 349 1.60 16.46 23.61
CA LYS A 349 1.85 15.36 24.55
C LYS A 349 3.16 14.67 24.21
N GLU A 350 4.12 14.82 25.11
CA GLU A 350 5.42 14.17 24.99
C GLU A 350 5.33 12.64 24.96
N ALA A 351 6.24 12.00 24.23
CA ALA A 351 6.41 10.56 24.23
C ALA A 351 6.80 10.05 25.63
N PHE A 352 6.42 8.80 25.96
CA PHE A 352 6.95 8.11 27.14
C PHE A 352 8.33 7.53 26.79
N VAL A 353 9.41 8.09 27.37
CA VAL A 353 10.78 7.69 27.01
C VAL A 353 11.35 6.71 28.03
N ILE A 354 11.58 5.47 27.59
CA ILE A 354 12.12 4.36 28.38
C ILE A 354 13.59 4.18 28.01
N GLY A 355 14.50 4.43 28.96
CA GLY A 355 15.92 4.15 28.81
C GLY A 355 16.28 2.76 29.31
N ILE A 356 17.05 2.00 28.53
CA ILE A 356 17.51 0.64 28.84
C ILE A 356 19.04 0.59 28.80
N CYS A 357 19.66 0.48 29.97
CA CYS A 357 21.11 0.41 30.17
C CYS A 357 21.56 -0.98 30.65
N GLY A 358 22.87 -1.19 30.85
CA GLY A 358 23.47 -2.47 31.23
C GLY A 358 24.62 -2.88 30.30
N GLY A 359 25.38 -3.89 30.70
CA GLY A 359 26.63 -4.28 30.04
C GLY A 359 26.51 -4.78 28.60
N SER A 360 27.63 -4.84 27.89
CA SER A 360 27.71 -5.51 26.58
C SER A 360 27.22 -6.97 26.72
N ALA A 361 26.37 -7.43 25.80
CA ALA A 361 25.71 -8.75 25.82
C ALA A 361 24.84 -9.09 27.06
N SER A 362 24.41 -8.13 27.90
CA SER A 362 23.45 -8.40 29.00
C SER A 362 22.02 -8.71 28.54
N GLY A 363 21.73 -8.63 27.24
CA GLY A 363 20.40 -8.90 26.69
C GLY A 363 19.45 -7.68 26.66
N LYS A 364 19.96 -6.45 26.76
CA LYS A 364 19.19 -5.19 26.55
C LYS A 364 18.23 -5.29 25.36
N THR A 365 18.76 -5.56 24.17
CA THR A 365 17.98 -5.67 22.92
C THR A 365 16.90 -6.75 22.97
N THR A 366 17.13 -7.84 23.71
CA THR A 366 16.13 -8.89 23.95
C THR A 366 15.01 -8.41 24.91
N VAL A 367 15.35 -7.62 25.93
CA VAL A 367 14.36 -6.96 26.82
C VAL A 367 13.55 -5.93 26.02
N SER A 368 14.22 -5.06 25.26
CA SER A 368 13.60 -4.06 24.37
C SER A 368 12.62 -4.70 23.39
N GLN A 369 13.03 -5.76 22.69
CA GLN A 369 12.18 -6.51 21.75
C GLN A 369 10.97 -7.12 22.46
N ARG A 370 11.15 -7.81 23.60
CA ARG A 370 10.04 -8.41 24.35
C ARG A 370 9.07 -7.38 24.93
N ILE A 371 9.54 -6.18 25.28
CA ILE A 371 8.66 -5.06 25.67
C ILE A 371 7.81 -4.60 24.47
N VAL A 372 8.41 -4.43 23.27
CA VAL A 372 7.66 -4.08 22.05
C VAL A 372 6.62 -5.15 21.70
N GLU A 373 7.03 -6.43 21.70
CA GLU A 373 6.17 -7.58 21.41
C GLU A 373 4.97 -7.67 22.36
N LYS A 374 5.19 -7.52 23.68
CA LYS A 374 4.13 -7.62 24.69
C LYS A 374 3.28 -6.36 24.84
N LEU A 375 3.80 -5.18 24.52
CA LEU A 375 2.99 -3.94 24.51
C LEU A 375 1.87 -4.03 23.47
N ASN A 376 2.15 -4.59 22.29
CA ASN A 376 1.20 -4.72 21.19
C ASN A 376 0.50 -3.39 20.79
N VAL A 377 1.12 -2.25 21.11
CA VAL A 377 0.71 -0.92 20.61
C VAL A 377 1.51 -0.60 19.35
N PRO A 378 0.93 -0.08 18.25
CA PRO A 378 1.68 0.15 17.02
C PRO A 378 2.68 1.34 17.07
N TRP A 379 2.89 1.92 18.27
CA TRP A 379 3.52 3.23 18.52
C TRP A 379 4.69 3.14 19.50
N VAL A 380 5.55 2.14 19.30
CA VAL A 380 6.82 2.01 20.02
C VAL A 380 7.97 2.17 19.03
N THR A 381 8.78 3.22 19.21
CA THR A 381 10.00 3.43 18.42
C THR A 381 11.20 2.95 19.22
N LEU A 382 11.97 2.00 18.67
CA LEU A 382 13.26 1.57 19.23
C LEU A 382 14.41 2.38 18.63
N LEU A 383 15.15 3.07 19.51
CA LEU A 383 16.37 3.83 19.23
C LEU A 383 17.56 3.11 19.91
N SER A 384 18.56 2.70 19.14
CA SER A 384 19.82 2.19 19.70
C SER A 384 20.89 3.27 19.69
N MET A 385 21.62 3.38 20.80
CA MET A 385 22.81 4.22 20.97
C MET A 385 23.93 3.84 19.98
N ASP A 386 23.98 2.59 19.51
CA ASP A 386 24.96 2.13 18.53
C ASP A 386 24.84 2.82 17.15
N SER A 387 23.72 3.48 16.84
CA SER A 387 23.63 4.34 15.66
C SER A 387 24.52 5.59 15.75
N PHE A 388 24.94 5.98 16.96
CA PHE A 388 25.56 7.27 17.25
C PHE A 388 27.07 7.20 17.50
N TYR A 389 27.76 6.11 17.14
CA TYR A 389 29.23 6.12 17.10
C TYR A 389 29.74 7.27 16.20
N LYS A 390 30.83 7.91 16.62
CA LYS A 390 31.57 8.87 15.79
C LYS A 390 32.20 8.15 14.59
N VAL A 391 32.53 8.90 13.54
CA VAL A 391 33.40 8.40 12.46
C VAL A 391 34.84 8.44 12.95
N LEU A 392 35.59 7.36 12.77
CA LEU A 392 36.97 7.24 13.24
C LEU A 392 37.94 8.04 12.35
N SER A 393 39.06 8.50 12.92
CA SER A 393 40.21 8.96 12.13
C SER A 393 40.94 7.77 11.46
N VAL A 394 41.89 8.05 10.55
CA VAL A 394 42.69 7.00 9.88
C VAL A 394 43.46 6.15 10.90
N GLU A 395 44.16 6.80 11.84
CA GLU A 395 44.87 6.16 12.95
C GLU A 395 43.94 5.30 13.83
N GLN A 396 42.72 5.78 14.08
CA GLN A 396 41.72 5.04 14.86
C GLN A 396 41.13 3.86 14.08
N HIS A 397 41.03 3.94 12.75
CA HIS A 397 40.66 2.80 11.91
C HIS A 397 41.74 1.72 11.93
N GLU A 398 43.02 2.08 11.91
CA GLU A 398 44.14 1.14 12.07
C GLU A 398 44.07 0.44 13.43
N GLN A 399 43.94 1.21 14.53
CA GLN A 399 43.73 0.66 15.87
C GLN A 399 42.47 -0.21 15.98
N ALA A 400 41.37 0.14 15.29
CA ALA A 400 40.14 -0.67 15.30
C ALA A 400 40.33 -2.02 14.59
N ASN A 401 41.06 -2.06 13.47
CA ASN A 401 41.38 -3.28 12.74
C ASN A 401 42.25 -4.24 13.59
N GLU A 402 43.16 -3.70 14.40
CA GLU A 402 43.97 -4.45 15.36
C GLU A 402 43.22 -4.85 16.65
N ASN A 403 41.92 -4.52 16.78
CA ASN A 403 41.12 -4.62 18.01
C ASN A 403 41.64 -3.77 19.19
N ASN A 404 42.58 -2.85 18.93
CA ASN A 404 43.23 -1.93 19.87
C ASN A 404 42.40 -0.68 20.24
N TYR A 405 41.23 -0.44 19.61
CA TYR A 405 40.36 0.71 19.88
C TYR A 405 39.22 0.40 20.86
N ASN A 406 38.94 1.31 21.80
CA ASN A 406 37.88 1.15 22.81
C ASN A 406 36.53 1.76 22.37
N PHE A 407 35.64 0.92 21.83
CA PHE A 407 34.26 1.31 21.49
C PHE A 407 33.32 1.46 22.70
N ASP A 408 33.67 0.86 23.85
CA ASP A 408 32.86 0.93 25.07
C ASP A 408 33.19 2.21 25.91
N HIS A 409 33.96 3.16 25.37
CA HIS A 409 34.30 4.47 25.97
C HIS A 409 33.28 5.58 25.62
N PRO A 410 32.96 6.54 26.53
CA PRO A 410 32.06 7.66 26.22
C PRO A 410 32.44 8.46 24.96
N ASP A 411 33.73 8.75 24.75
CA ASP A 411 34.17 9.55 23.60
C ASP A 411 33.95 8.89 22.23
N ALA A 412 33.66 7.58 22.17
CA ALA A 412 33.30 6.91 20.94
C ALA A 412 31.91 7.35 20.41
N PHE A 413 31.08 7.99 21.24
CA PHE A 413 29.69 8.35 20.91
C PHE A 413 29.48 9.85 20.68
N ASP A 414 28.53 10.16 19.80
CA ASP A 414 28.07 11.50 19.44
C ASP A 414 26.88 11.91 20.31
N PHE A 415 27.19 12.25 21.56
CA PHE A 415 26.19 12.53 22.60
C PHE A 415 25.30 13.73 22.29
N ASP A 416 25.78 14.75 21.57
CA ASP A 416 24.96 15.93 21.26
C ASP A 416 23.96 15.64 20.13
N LEU A 417 24.34 14.91 19.07
CA LEU A 417 23.41 14.42 18.05
C LEU A 417 22.37 13.44 18.64
N LEU A 418 22.80 12.58 19.57
CA LEU A 418 21.91 11.68 20.31
C LEU A 418 20.92 12.46 21.20
N LEU A 419 21.40 13.49 21.89
CA LEU A 419 20.57 14.36 22.73
C LEU A 419 19.52 15.13 21.91
N GLU A 420 19.91 15.70 20.76
CA GLU A 420 18.99 16.37 19.85
C GLU A 420 17.94 15.38 19.29
N THR A 421 18.39 14.17 18.92
CA THR A 421 17.51 13.09 18.45
C THR A 421 16.48 12.69 19.51
N LEU A 422 16.91 12.46 20.75
CA LEU A 422 16.03 12.12 21.86
C LEU A 422 15.02 13.23 22.17
N LYS A 423 15.45 14.51 22.15
CA LYS A 423 14.54 15.66 22.34
C LYS A 423 13.49 15.74 21.24
N ASN A 424 13.90 15.69 19.97
CA ASN A 424 12.96 15.76 18.85
C ASN A 424 11.98 14.56 18.84
N LEU A 425 12.44 13.34 19.18
CA LEU A 425 11.56 12.16 19.33
C LEU A 425 10.61 12.30 20.52
N LYS A 426 11.05 12.86 21.67
CA LYS A 426 10.17 13.12 22.83
C LYS A 426 9.10 14.16 22.49
N MET A 427 9.46 15.19 21.71
CA MET A 427 8.54 16.17 21.12
C MET A 427 7.71 15.63 19.92
N GLY A 428 7.69 14.31 19.68
CA GLY A 428 6.84 13.69 18.65
C GLY A 428 7.24 13.97 17.19
N ARG A 429 8.38 14.64 16.94
CA ARG A 429 8.85 15.01 15.59
C ARG A 429 9.48 13.83 14.84
N GLN A 430 9.62 13.96 13.53
CA GLN A 430 10.45 13.06 12.72
C GLN A 430 11.94 13.35 12.95
N VAL A 431 12.78 12.31 13.04
CA VAL A 431 14.25 12.42 13.05
C VAL A 431 14.87 11.50 12.00
N ALA A 432 15.95 11.96 11.37
CA ALA A 432 16.78 11.17 10.45
C ALA A 432 18.04 10.69 11.18
N ILE A 433 18.12 9.37 11.42
CA ILE A 433 19.18 8.76 12.25
C ILE A 433 20.29 8.20 11.34
N PRO A 434 21.58 8.43 11.65
CA PRO A 434 22.68 7.80 10.92
C PRO A 434 22.63 6.28 11.01
N LEU A 435 22.90 5.61 9.90
CA LEU A 435 23.20 4.17 9.89
C LEU A 435 24.71 4.02 10.11
N TYR A 436 25.10 3.29 11.16
CA TYR A 436 26.51 2.98 11.44
C TYR A 436 26.83 1.55 11.00
N ASN A 437 27.93 1.40 10.27
CA ASN A 437 28.37 0.12 9.74
C ASN A 437 29.49 -0.47 10.61
N PHE A 438 29.19 -1.54 11.33
CA PHE A 438 30.15 -2.19 12.25
C PHE A 438 31.31 -2.90 11.56
N THR A 439 31.29 -3.07 10.24
CA THR A 439 32.37 -3.71 9.47
C THR A 439 33.34 -2.66 8.90
N THR A 440 32.82 -1.51 8.45
CA THR A 440 33.65 -0.40 7.92
C THR A 440 33.91 0.71 8.93
N HIS A 441 33.40 0.58 10.16
CA HIS A 441 33.50 1.54 11.26
C HIS A 441 33.10 2.98 10.91
N SER A 442 32.15 3.14 10.00
CA SER A 442 31.77 4.43 9.41
C SER A 442 30.25 4.63 9.34
N ARG A 443 29.82 5.89 9.23
CA ARG A 443 28.42 6.26 9.00
C ARG A 443 28.10 6.17 7.49
N GLU A 444 27.00 5.54 7.15
CA GLU A 444 26.57 5.40 5.75
C GLU A 444 25.90 6.68 5.21
N THR A 445 25.91 6.86 3.89
CA THR A 445 25.41 8.07 3.21
C THR A 445 23.88 8.20 3.19
N HIS A 446 23.15 7.25 3.79
CA HIS A 446 21.70 7.26 3.91
C HIS A 446 21.27 7.07 5.36
N THR A 447 20.18 7.73 5.74
CA THR A 447 19.70 7.82 7.13
C THR A 447 18.38 7.07 7.30
N LYS A 448 18.23 6.40 8.45
CA LYS A 448 16.98 5.78 8.85
C LYS A 448 16.04 6.85 9.40
N ILE A 449 14.93 7.10 8.70
CA ILE A 449 13.86 7.95 9.23
C ILE A 449 13.12 7.20 10.35
N LEU A 450 13.02 7.80 11.53
CA LEU A 450 12.06 7.41 12.57
C LEU A 450 11.08 8.57 12.79
N TYR A 451 9.80 8.23 12.90
CA TYR A 451 8.74 9.17 13.28
C TYR A 451 8.55 9.11 14.81
N GLY A 452 8.22 10.24 15.42
CA GLY A 452 7.93 10.29 16.86
C GLY A 452 6.75 9.38 17.22
N ALA A 453 6.84 8.71 18.37
CA ALA A 453 5.90 7.68 18.77
C ALA A 453 5.50 7.85 20.24
N ASN A 454 4.35 7.29 20.63
CA ASN A 454 3.81 7.46 21.99
C ASN A 454 4.72 6.81 23.06
N VAL A 455 5.49 5.79 22.68
CA VAL A 455 6.60 5.24 23.48
C VAL A 455 7.88 5.29 22.65
N VAL A 456 8.97 5.77 23.25
CA VAL A 456 10.32 5.70 22.69
C VAL A 456 11.16 4.84 23.63
N ILE A 457 11.62 3.68 23.15
CA ILE A 457 12.59 2.85 23.86
C ILE A 457 13.98 3.25 23.35
N PHE A 458 14.82 3.76 24.24
CA PHE A 458 16.21 4.09 23.99
C PHE A 458 17.10 3.07 24.70
N GLU A 459 17.91 2.31 23.95
CA GLU A 459 18.86 1.35 24.52
C GLU A 459 20.31 1.71 24.24
N GLY A 460 21.21 1.44 25.18
CA GLY A 460 22.63 1.68 25.01
C GLY A 460 23.49 1.10 26.14
N ILE A 461 24.77 0.88 25.87
CA ILE A 461 25.73 0.49 26.92
C ILE A 461 25.99 1.64 27.91
N LEU A 462 26.02 2.88 27.42
CA LEU A 462 26.28 4.10 28.20
C LEU A 462 25.05 5.02 28.28
N ALA A 463 23.85 4.44 28.20
CA ALA A 463 22.59 5.18 28.14
C ALA A 463 22.33 6.07 29.37
N PHE A 464 22.88 5.70 30.53
CA PHE A 464 22.73 6.41 31.81
C PHE A 464 23.98 7.23 32.21
N THR A 465 25.01 7.30 31.36
CA THR A 465 26.27 8.00 31.67
C THR A 465 26.17 9.52 31.52
N SER A 466 25.21 10.03 30.71
CA SER A 466 25.01 11.46 30.49
C SER A 466 23.80 11.99 31.26
N LYS A 467 24.01 12.93 32.19
CA LYS A 467 22.92 13.58 32.93
C LYS A 467 21.87 14.23 32.02
N LYS A 468 22.32 14.92 30.96
CA LYS A 468 21.42 15.54 29.96
C LYS A 468 20.47 14.52 29.30
N ILE A 469 20.84 13.24 29.26
CA ILE A 469 20.00 12.15 28.76
C ILE A 469 19.10 11.62 29.89
N LEU A 470 19.64 11.38 31.09
CA LEU A 470 18.86 10.97 32.27
C LEU A 470 17.66 11.90 32.52
N ASP A 471 17.85 13.22 32.38
CA ASP A 471 16.81 14.24 32.55
C ASP A 471 15.65 14.14 31.51
N ILE A 472 15.82 13.37 30.42
CA ILE A 472 14.81 13.14 29.37
C ILE A 472 14.04 11.82 29.61
N LEU A 473 14.62 10.86 30.35
CA LEU A 473 14.13 9.49 30.51
C LEU A 473 13.06 9.38 31.61
N ASP A 474 11.80 9.23 31.18
CA ASP A 474 10.64 9.03 32.05
C ASP A 474 10.72 7.71 32.86
N MET A 475 11.39 6.69 32.33
CA MET A 475 11.64 5.41 33.01
C MET A 475 13.04 4.87 32.66
N LYS A 476 13.80 4.43 33.66
CA LYS A 476 15.20 4.01 33.56
C LYS A 476 15.34 2.57 34.05
N ILE A 477 15.61 1.65 33.12
CA ILE A 477 15.72 0.21 33.36
C ILE A 477 17.18 -0.22 33.18
N PHE A 478 17.78 -0.87 34.19
CA PHE A 478 19.11 -1.47 34.07
C PHE A 478 19.00 -2.99 33.91
N VAL A 479 19.63 -3.53 32.86
CA VAL A 479 19.62 -4.96 32.55
C VAL A 479 20.90 -5.60 33.08
N ASP A 480 20.77 -6.28 34.22
CA ASP A 480 21.86 -6.92 34.94
C ASP A 480 21.98 -8.41 34.59
N THR A 481 23.21 -8.88 34.47
CA THR A 481 23.60 -10.24 34.05
C THR A 481 25.08 -10.45 34.33
N ASP A 482 25.42 -11.64 34.82
CA ASP A 482 26.77 -12.02 35.24
C ASP A 482 27.81 -11.90 34.11
N ALA A 483 29.06 -11.63 34.49
CA ALA A 483 30.12 -11.22 33.55
C ALA A 483 30.54 -12.35 32.60
N ASP A 484 30.52 -13.59 33.07
CA ASP A 484 30.76 -14.83 32.35
C ASP A 484 29.64 -15.14 31.34
N ILE A 485 28.37 -15.01 31.75
CA ILE A 485 27.21 -15.14 30.86
C ILE A 485 27.27 -14.08 29.74
N ARG A 486 27.66 -12.85 30.07
CA ARG A 486 27.91 -11.78 29.09
C ARG A 486 29.09 -12.10 28.15
N LEU A 487 30.18 -12.66 28.66
CA LEU A 487 31.33 -13.06 27.85
C LEU A 487 30.94 -14.18 26.86
N ALA A 488 30.30 -15.25 27.34
CA ALA A 488 29.85 -16.37 26.51
C ALA A 488 28.91 -15.90 25.38
N ARG A 489 27.90 -15.07 25.71
CA ARG A 489 26.98 -14.47 24.73
C ARG A 489 27.68 -13.53 23.74
N ARG A 490 28.72 -12.80 24.16
CA ARG A 490 29.48 -11.93 23.25
C ARG A 490 30.38 -12.76 22.32
N LEU A 491 31.00 -13.82 22.80
CA LEU A 491 31.80 -14.75 21.98
C LEU A 491 30.92 -15.40 20.91
N GLU A 492 29.84 -16.07 21.30
CA GLU A 492 28.91 -16.74 20.38
C GLU A 492 28.42 -15.80 19.27
N ARG A 493 28.01 -14.57 19.64
CA ARG A 493 27.57 -13.54 18.69
C ARG A 493 28.69 -13.01 17.80
N ASP A 494 29.80 -12.54 18.36
CA ASP A 494 30.86 -11.87 17.60
C ASP A 494 31.63 -12.87 16.70
N ILE A 495 31.67 -14.16 17.05
CA ILE A 495 32.15 -15.23 16.16
C ILE A 495 31.10 -15.52 15.06
N THR A 496 29.86 -15.87 15.44
CA THR A 496 28.87 -16.43 14.50
C THR A 496 28.24 -15.40 13.57
N GLU A 497 27.91 -14.20 14.07
CA GLU A 497 27.24 -13.15 13.29
C GLU A 497 28.22 -12.22 12.58
N ARG A 498 29.44 -12.08 13.11
CA ARG A 498 30.42 -11.06 12.66
C ARG A 498 31.74 -11.65 12.15
N GLY A 499 31.95 -12.97 12.25
CA GLY A 499 33.12 -13.65 11.70
C GLY A 499 34.44 -13.27 12.37
N ARG A 500 34.42 -12.86 13.64
CA ARG A 500 35.63 -12.51 14.39
C ARG A 500 36.33 -13.74 14.97
N ASP A 501 37.64 -13.62 15.11
CA ASP A 501 38.48 -14.60 15.81
C ASP A 501 38.22 -14.63 17.33
N ILE A 502 38.44 -15.79 17.94
CA ILE A 502 38.17 -16.06 19.35
C ILE A 502 39.15 -15.29 20.25
N ASP A 503 40.46 -15.40 19.98
CA ASP A 503 41.49 -14.78 20.82
C ASP A 503 41.40 -13.26 20.74
N GLY A 504 41.14 -12.70 19.56
CA GLY A 504 40.87 -11.28 19.37
C GLY A 504 39.68 -10.76 20.20
N VAL A 505 38.59 -11.53 20.30
CA VAL A 505 37.42 -11.16 21.11
C VAL A 505 37.72 -11.28 22.62
N ILE A 506 38.45 -12.31 23.07
CA ILE A 506 38.84 -12.47 24.47
C ILE A 506 39.79 -11.34 24.92
N GLN A 507 40.78 -11.00 24.08
CA GLN A 507 41.70 -9.88 24.35
C GLN A 507 40.96 -8.55 24.42
N GLN A 508 40.09 -8.25 23.45
CA GLN A 508 39.26 -7.03 23.46
C GLN A 508 38.33 -6.97 24.69
N TYR A 509 37.71 -8.09 25.06
CA TYR A 509 36.85 -8.15 26.25
C TYR A 509 37.62 -7.83 27.53
N THR A 510 38.76 -8.47 27.71
CA THR A 510 39.58 -8.35 28.92
C THR A 510 40.24 -6.99 29.05
N ARG A 511 40.71 -6.41 27.94
CA ARG A 511 41.44 -5.13 27.91
C ARG A 511 40.54 -3.90 27.91
N PHE A 512 39.36 -3.97 27.29
CA PHE A 512 38.49 -2.80 27.09
C PHE A 512 37.08 -2.98 27.63
N VAL A 513 36.38 -4.07 27.27
CA VAL A 513 34.93 -4.21 27.54
C VAL A 513 34.66 -4.36 29.04
N LYS A 514 35.40 -5.21 29.75
CA LYS A 514 35.23 -5.39 31.19
C LYS A 514 35.65 -4.14 31.99
N PRO A 515 36.85 -3.55 31.80
CA PRO A 515 37.21 -2.31 32.49
C PRO A 515 36.23 -1.15 32.21
N SER A 516 35.74 -1.00 30.97
CA SER A 516 34.75 0.03 30.64
C SER A 516 33.38 -0.25 31.26
N TYR A 517 32.99 -1.52 31.42
CA TYR A 517 31.80 -1.89 32.19
C TYR A 517 31.95 -1.51 33.67
N ASP A 518 33.05 -1.93 34.29
CA ASP A 518 33.31 -1.73 35.72
C ASP A 518 33.43 -0.24 36.08
N HIS A 519 33.98 0.59 35.17
CA HIS A 519 34.21 2.03 35.40
C HIS A 519 33.07 2.96 34.92
N TYR A 520 32.45 2.70 33.76
CA TYR A 520 31.47 3.63 33.15
C TYR A 520 30.01 3.14 33.15
N ILE A 521 29.77 1.83 33.30
CA ILE A 521 28.42 1.24 33.15
C ILE A 521 27.86 0.79 34.50
N ALA A 522 28.57 -0.06 35.25
CA ALA A 522 28.12 -0.59 36.53
C ALA A 522 27.77 0.50 37.55
N PRO A 523 28.54 1.61 37.70
CA PRO A 523 28.16 2.69 38.62
C PRO A 523 26.84 3.40 38.24
N THR A 524 26.41 3.35 36.98
CA THR A 524 25.16 4.00 36.54
C THR A 524 23.90 3.24 36.96
N MET A 525 24.03 2.03 37.51
CA MET A 525 22.92 1.25 38.05
C MET A 525 22.18 1.99 39.18
N ILE A 526 22.84 2.93 39.88
CA ILE A 526 22.22 3.78 40.92
C ILE A 526 21.13 4.73 40.38
N TYR A 527 21.10 4.99 39.06
CA TYR A 527 20.12 5.85 38.39
C TYR A 527 18.91 5.07 37.83
N ALA A 528 18.84 3.76 38.06
CA ALA A 528 17.78 2.90 37.54
C ALA A 528 16.55 2.90 38.45
N ASP A 529 15.38 3.17 37.86
CA ASP A 529 14.08 3.01 38.53
C ASP A 529 13.70 1.51 38.67
N LEU A 530 14.30 0.64 37.85
CA LEU A 530 14.09 -0.81 37.87
C LEU A 530 15.34 -1.57 37.40
N ILE A 531 15.70 -2.65 38.11
CA ILE A 531 16.74 -3.60 37.69
C ILE A 531 16.08 -4.89 37.19
N VAL A 532 16.52 -5.39 36.02
CA VAL A 532 16.02 -6.61 35.38
C VAL A 532 17.13 -7.68 35.37
N PRO A 533 17.19 -8.58 36.38
CA PRO A 533 18.17 -9.65 36.41
C PRO A 533 17.83 -10.75 35.38
N ARG A 534 18.86 -11.36 34.79
CA ARG A 534 18.79 -12.36 33.69
C ARG A 534 18.25 -11.81 32.36
N GLY A 535 18.15 -10.49 32.23
CA GLY A 535 17.71 -9.79 31.02
C GLY A 535 16.41 -10.34 30.42
N GLY A 536 16.43 -10.67 29.13
CA GLY A 536 15.24 -11.00 28.36
C GLY A 536 14.44 -12.20 28.89
N GLU A 537 15.07 -13.13 29.61
CA GLU A 537 14.43 -14.32 30.16
C GLU A 537 13.43 -14.01 31.29
N ASN A 538 13.57 -12.86 31.94
CA ASN A 538 12.74 -12.47 33.08
C ASN A 538 11.36 -11.96 32.63
N GLN A 539 10.51 -12.90 32.20
CA GLN A 539 9.16 -12.63 31.70
C GLN A 539 8.33 -11.79 32.68
N ILE A 540 8.43 -12.07 33.99
CA ILE A 540 7.69 -11.39 35.06
C ILE A 540 8.07 -9.90 35.14
N ALA A 541 9.36 -9.58 35.09
CA ALA A 541 9.83 -8.18 35.07
C ALA A 541 9.34 -7.45 33.82
N ILE A 542 9.40 -8.11 32.65
CA ILE A 542 8.88 -7.56 31.40
C ILE A 542 7.36 -7.32 31.49
N ASP A 543 6.58 -8.24 32.07
CA ASP A 543 5.14 -8.06 32.27
C ASP A 543 4.80 -6.94 33.25
N LEU A 544 5.66 -6.64 34.22
CA LEU A 544 5.51 -5.48 35.12
C LEU A 544 5.80 -4.17 34.38
N ILE A 545 6.86 -4.11 33.58
CA ILE A 545 7.20 -2.96 32.72
C ILE A 545 6.05 -2.66 31.75
N VAL A 546 5.58 -3.67 31.01
CA VAL A 546 4.49 -3.56 30.04
C VAL A 546 3.19 -3.06 30.69
N ARG A 547 2.84 -3.56 31.89
CA ARG A 547 1.68 -3.07 32.66
C ARG A 547 1.84 -1.63 33.12
N HIS A 548 3.05 -1.22 33.55
CA HIS A 548 3.32 0.17 33.90
C HIS A 548 3.15 1.09 32.68
N VAL A 549 3.81 0.78 31.57
CA VAL A 549 3.77 1.57 30.33
C VAL A 549 2.34 1.69 29.80
N ASN A 550 1.57 0.59 29.79
CA ASN A 550 0.16 0.63 29.38
C ASN A 550 -0.70 1.53 30.28
N ARG A 551 -0.44 1.58 31.59
CA ARG A 551 -1.14 2.50 32.51
C ARG A 551 -0.77 3.96 32.25
N GLU A 552 0.49 4.27 31.98
CA GLU A 552 0.91 5.64 31.66
C GLU A 552 0.41 6.08 30.27
N LEU A 553 0.33 5.19 29.29
CA LEU A 553 -0.36 5.43 28.01
C LEU A 553 -1.87 5.70 28.20
N GLN A 554 -2.54 4.96 29.09
CA GLN A 554 -3.95 5.21 29.41
C GLN A 554 -4.16 6.59 30.06
N LYS A 555 -3.33 6.97 31.04
CA LYS A 555 -3.32 8.33 31.63
C LYS A 555 -3.05 9.42 30.58
N ARG A 556 -2.12 9.17 29.64
CA ARG A 556 -1.79 10.12 28.55
C ARG A 556 -2.92 10.24 27.50
N GLY A 557 -3.95 9.39 27.54
CA GLY A 557 -5.29 9.70 27.01
C GLY A 557 -5.55 9.32 25.56
N VAL A 558 -5.56 8.01 25.25
CA VAL A 558 -5.88 7.47 23.91
C VAL A 558 -7.40 7.41 23.66
N LYS A 559 -8.10 8.55 23.79
CA LYS A 559 -9.54 8.71 23.50
C LYS A 559 -9.89 10.11 22.95
N VAL A 560 -8.96 10.72 22.21
CA VAL A 560 -9.05 12.11 21.72
C VAL A 560 -10.38 12.39 20.99
N ARG A 561 -10.88 11.42 20.19
CA ARG A 561 -12.15 11.56 19.48
C ARG A 561 -13.36 11.75 20.40
N ASN A 562 -13.47 10.99 21.48
CA ASN A 562 -14.66 11.05 22.35
C ASN A 562 -14.66 12.30 23.24
N GLU A 563 -13.49 12.76 23.68
CA GLU A 563 -13.41 14.05 24.39
C GLU A 563 -13.76 15.23 23.46
N LEU A 564 -13.23 15.25 22.23
CA LEU A 564 -13.61 16.26 21.25
C LEU A 564 -15.12 16.24 20.95
N VAL A 565 -15.70 15.07 20.68
CA VAL A 565 -17.16 14.94 20.41
C VAL A 565 -18.00 15.43 21.60
N ASN A 566 -17.59 15.12 22.84
CA ASN A 566 -18.32 15.57 24.03
C ASN A 566 -18.19 17.09 24.23
N ARG A 567 -17.00 17.69 24.04
CA ARG A 567 -16.81 19.15 24.11
C ARG A 567 -17.53 19.89 22.96
N LEU A 568 -17.61 19.29 21.77
CA LEU A 568 -18.32 19.85 20.60
C LEU A 568 -19.84 20.00 20.82
N GLY A 569 -20.43 19.33 21.82
CA GLY A 569 -21.81 19.60 22.26
C GLY A 569 -22.03 21.04 22.70
N VAL A 570 -21.01 21.66 23.32
CA VAL A 570 -21.01 23.06 23.80
C VAL A 570 -20.70 24.06 22.67
N MET A 571 -20.12 23.61 21.56
CA MET A 571 -19.60 24.48 20.50
C MET A 571 -20.62 24.83 19.40
N ARG A 572 -21.86 24.34 19.47
CA ARG A 572 -22.87 24.54 18.40
C ARG A 572 -23.15 26.02 18.10
N ASP A 573 -23.10 26.86 19.13
CA ASP A 573 -23.49 28.27 19.05
C ASP A 573 -22.31 29.25 18.90
N LEU A 574 -21.08 28.74 18.79
CA LEU A 574 -19.91 29.57 18.52
C LEU A 574 -19.99 30.26 17.14
N PRO A 575 -19.44 31.48 16.99
CA PRO A 575 -19.26 32.15 15.70
C PRO A 575 -18.26 31.40 14.82
N MET A 576 -18.22 31.72 13.53
CA MET A 576 -17.17 31.22 12.64
C MET A 576 -15.83 31.90 12.96
N PRO A 577 -14.70 31.19 12.86
CA PRO A 577 -13.37 31.73 13.16
C PRO A 577 -12.87 32.64 12.03
N GLU A 578 -12.00 33.60 12.34
CA GLU A 578 -11.42 34.54 11.37
C GLU A 578 -10.61 33.87 10.24
N THR A 579 -10.12 32.65 10.49
CA THR A 579 -9.41 31.82 9.51
C THR A 579 -10.34 31.03 8.57
N PHE A 580 -11.67 31.16 8.69
CA PHE A 580 -12.64 30.55 7.78
C PHE A 580 -13.05 31.50 6.64
N TYR A 581 -12.67 31.13 5.41
CA TYR A 581 -12.91 31.88 4.19
C TYR A 581 -13.95 31.17 3.31
N LEU A 582 -15.17 31.71 3.29
CA LEU A 582 -16.23 31.30 2.38
C LEU A 582 -16.21 32.14 1.11
N ILE A 583 -16.23 31.50 -0.06
CA ILE A 583 -16.31 32.18 -1.35
C ILE A 583 -17.70 32.83 -1.52
N GLU A 584 -17.73 34.02 -2.14
CA GLU A 584 -18.95 34.79 -2.40
C GLU A 584 -20.03 33.94 -3.08
N GLN A 585 -21.24 33.93 -2.52
CA GLN A 585 -22.33 33.05 -2.94
C GLN A 585 -23.12 33.59 -4.14
N THR A 586 -22.40 33.88 -5.22
CA THR A 586 -22.94 34.34 -6.51
C THR A 586 -23.95 33.36 -7.10
N ALA A 587 -24.85 33.84 -7.96
CA ALA A 587 -25.82 32.99 -8.66
C ALA A 587 -25.15 31.86 -9.46
N GLN A 588 -23.96 32.12 -10.04
CA GLN A 588 -23.19 31.13 -10.79
C GLN A 588 -22.61 30.03 -9.89
N ILE A 589 -22.15 30.37 -8.68
CA ILE A 589 -21.65 29.38 -7.70
C ILE A 589 -22.82 28.56 -7.13
N LYS A 590 -23.96 29.19 -6.83
CA LYS A 590 -25.19 28.50 -6.45
C LYS A 590 -25.65 27.51 -7.53
N TYR A 591 -25.67 27.92 -8.80
CA TYR A 591 -25.99 27.03 -9.93
C TYR A 591 -25.04 25.82 -10.03
N LEU A 592 -23.72 26.02 -9.89
CA LEU A 592 -22.75 24.93 -9.87
C LEU A 592 -23.04 23.96 -8.71
N HIS A 593 -23.30 24.49 -7.52
CA HIS A 593 -23.69 23.71 -6.35
C HIS A 593 -25.00 22.92 -6.57
N THR A 594 -26.04 23.52 -7.15
CA THR A 594 -27.30 22.82 -7.45
C THR A 594 -27.06 21.57 -8.30
N ILE A 595 -26.22 21.67 -9.34
CA ILE A 595 -25.93 20.54 -10.23
C ILE A 595 -25.11 19.46 -9.49
N ILE A 596 -24.05 19.81 -8.76
CA ILE A 596 -23.26 18.79 -8.05
C ILE A 596 -24.00 18.19 -6.84
N ARG A 597 -24.96 18.90 -6.23
CA ARG A 597 -25.84 18.36 -5.17
C ARG A 597 -26.96 17.48 -5.70
N ASN A 598 -27.44 17.69 -6.93
CA ASN A 598 -28.50 16.87 -7.52
C ASN A 598 -28.08 15.39 -7.62
N LYS A 599 -28.94 14.49 -7.13
CA LYS A 599 -28.76 13.03 -7.19
C LYS A 599 -28.90 12.48 -8.62
N LEU A 600 -29.69 13.14 -9.47
CA LEU A 600 -30.02 12.69 -10.84
C LEU A 600 -29.01 13.15 -11.90
N THR A 601 -28.08 14.04 -11.56
CA THR A 601 -27.09 14.57 -12.51
C THR A 601 -26.13 13.46 -12.98
N GLY A 602 -26.00 13.33 -14.30
CA GLY A 602 -25.16 12.32 -14.95
C GLY A 602 -23.69 12.50 -14.60
N ARG A 603 -22.93 11.40 -14.61
CA ARG A 603 -21.54 11.39 -14.11
C ARG A 603 -20.63 12.39 -14.83
N ASP A 604 -20.73 12.50 -16.15
CA ASP A 604 -19.84 13.37 -16.93
C ASP A 604 -20.16 14.86 -16.69
N GLU A 605 -21.43 15.20 -16.52
CA GLU A 605 -21.84 16.53 -16.04
C GLU A 605 -21.33 16.80 -14.63
N PHE A 606 -21.52 15.85 -13.70
CA PHE A 606 -21.05 15.98 -12.31
C PHE A 606 -19.54 16.26 -12.27
N ILE A 607 -18.74 15.53 -13.06
CA ILE A 607 -17.29 15.76 -13.19
C ILE A 607 -16.99 17.14 -13.81
N PHE A 608 -17.70 17.53 -14.88
CA PHE A 608 -17.49 18.80 -15.57
C PHE A 608 -17.79 20.02 -14.68
N TYR A 609 -18.97 20.07 -14.04
CA TYR A 609 -19.36 21.17 -13.16
C TYR A 609 -18.56 21.17 -11.85
N SER A 610 -18.18 19.99 -11.34
CA SER A 610 -17.24 19.88 -10.21
C SER A 610 -15.89 20.52 -10.53
N LYS A 611 -15.29 20.22 -11.69
CA LYS A 611 -14.00 20.81 -12.11
C LYS A 611 -14.09 22.34 -12.26
N ARG A 612 -15.19 22.85 -12.82
CA ARG A 612 -15.44 24.30 -12.90
C ARG A 612 -15.43 24.95 -11.51
N LEU A 613 -16.06 24.32 -10.53
CA LEU A 613 -16.12 24.81 -9.14
C LEU A 613 -14.76 24.69 -8.41
N MET A 614 -14.04 23.57 -8.59
CA MET A 614 -12.69 23.37 -8.05
C MET A 614 -11.71 24.44 -8.53
N ARG A 615 -11.82 24.86 -9.79
CA ARG A 615 -10.97 25.93 -10.31
C ARG A 615 -11.23 27.26 -9.59
N VAL A 616 -12.50 27.64 -9.41
CA VAL A 616 -12.87 28.86 -8.64
C VAL A 616 -12.34 28.79 -7.20
N LEU A 617 -12.45 27.62 -6.54
CA LEU A 617 -11.91 27.40 -5.19
C LEU A 617 -10.40 27.67 -5.12
N ILE A 618 -9.64 27.21 -6.12
CA ILE A 618 -8.18 27.29 -6.13
C ILE A 618 -7.68 28.68 -6.51
N GLU A 619 -8.30 29.34 -7.49
CA GLU A 619 -8.00 30.74 -7.83
C GLU A 619 -8.23 31.65 -6.60
N TYR A 620 -9.33 31.43 -5.85
CA TYR A 620 -9.60 32.16 -4.60
C TYR A 620 -8.59 31.81 -3.49
N ALA A 621 -8.25 30.53 -3.31
CA ALA A 621 -7.24 30.10 -2.33
C ALA A 621 -5.84 30.72 -2.58
N LEU A 622 -5.45 30.87 -3.86
CA LEU A 622 -4.22 31.56 -4.25
C LEU A 622 -4.26 33.06 -3.95
N SER A 623 -5.45 33.70 -3.94
CA SER A 623 -5.58 35.10 -3.55
C SER A 623 -5.36 35.37 -2.05
N LEU A 624 -5.37 34.31 -1.22
CA LEU A 624 -5.06 34.36 0.22
C LEU A 624 -3.57 34.11 0.55
N LEU A 625 -2.72 34.00 -0.48
CA LEU A 625 -1.26 34.00 -0.33
C LEU A 625 -0.72 35.43 -0.23
N PRO A 626 0.42 35.67 0.46
CA PRO A 626 1.05 36.98 0.50
C PRO A 626 1.63 37.39 -0.86
N PHE A 627 1.55 38.68 -1.16
CA PHE A 627 2.03 39.30 -2.40
C PHE A 627 3.02 40.44 -2.12
N GLU A 628 4.08 40.49 -2.92
CA GLU A 628 4.95 41.65 -3.10
C GLU A 628 4.42 42.57 -4.21
N ASN A 629 4.63 43.88 -4.08
CA ASN A 629 4.43 44.82 -5.17
C ASN A 629 5.66 44.78 -6.11
N ILE A 630 5.44 44.75 -7.41
CA ILE A 630 6.52 44.72 -8.42
C ILE A 630 6.23 45.72 -9.54
N ASN A 631 7.23 46.50 -9.91
CA ASN A 631 7.16 47.33 -11.12
C ASN A 631 7.68 46.49 -12.30
N VAL A 632 6.89 46.39 -13.37
CA VAL A 632 7.30 45.73 -14.62
C VAL A 632 7.17 46.71 -15.78
N GLU A 633 8.16 46.71 -16.67
CA GLU A 633 8.13 47.50 -17.89
C GLU A 633 7.22 46.81 -18.92
N THR A 634 6.24 47.53 -19.47
CA THR A 634 5.42 47.02 -20.58
C THR A 634 6.21 47.01 -21.88
N PRO A 635 5.76 46.28 -22.92
CA PRO A 635 6.33 46.38 -24.27
C PRO A 635 6.29 47.77 -24.93
N GLN A 636 5.79 48.80 -24.23
CA GLN A 636 5.76 50.20 -24.66
C GLN A 636 6.75 51.09 -23.88
N GLY A 637 7.57 50.52 -22.99
CA GLY A 637 8.49 51.28 -22.13
C GLY A 637 7.84 51.97 -20.93
N LEU A 638 6.60 51.58 -20.58
CA LEU A 638 5.86 52.18 -19.47
C LEU A 638 5.91 51.28 -18.22
N LEU A 639 6.09 51.86 -17.03
CA LEU A 639 6.12 51.11 -15.78
C LEU A 639 4.71 50.80 -15.26
N TYR A 640 4.34 49.51 -15.24
CA TYR A 640 3.13 49.00 -14.63
C TYR A 640 3.40 48.52 -13.19
N LYS A 641 2.59 49.00 -12.23
CA LYS A 641 2.65 48.62 -10.81
C LYS A 641 1.80 47.36 -10.59
N GLY A 642 2.42 46.19 -10.70
CA GLY A 642 1.81 44.88 -10.52
C GLY A 642 2.03 44.28 -9.13
N LYS A 643 1.61 43.03 -8.97
CA LYS A 643 1.88 42.18 -7.80
C LYS A 643 2.45 40.83 -8.22
N LYS A 644 3.24 40.22 -7.34
CA LYS A 644 3.86 38.89 -7.47
C LYS A 644 3.65 38.14 -6.16
N HIS A 645 3.43 36.82 -6.20
CA HIS A 645 3.42 36.01 -4.97
C HIS A 645 4.81 36.02 -4.31
N VAL A 646 4.85 36.11 -2.98
CA VAL A 646 6.08 35.93 -2.18
C VAL A 646 6.59 34.49 -2.33
N TYR A 647 5.68 33.52 -2.29
CA TYR A 647 6.00 32.10 -2.42
C TYR A 647 6.04 31.67 -3.90
N THR A 648 7.19 31.16 -4.34
CA THR A 648 7.39 30.45 -5.62
C THR A 648 6.98 28.97 -5.56
N ASP A 649 6.88 28.41 -4.36
CA ASP A 649 6.78 26.99 -4.13
C ASP A 649 5.51 26.66 -3.33
N VAL A 650 4.47 26.28 -4.06
CA VAL A 650 3.19 25.80 -3.54
C VAL A 650 3.15 24.28 -3.60
N CYS A 651 2.66 23.63 -2.54
CA CYS A 651 2.43 22.19 -2.50
C CYS A 651 0.95 21.85 -2.28
N GLY A 652 0.35 21.09 -3.18
CA GLY A 652 -0.96 20.45 -2.96
C GLY A 652 -0.78 19.09 -2.28
N VAL A 653 -1.49 18.84 -1.19
CA VAL A 653 -1.41 17.59 -0.42
C VAL A 653 -2.81 16.99 -0.32
N SER A 654 -3.07 15.94 -1.10
CA SER A 654 -4.42 15.35 -1.17
C SER A 654 -4.67 14.30 -0.10
N ILE A 655 -5.87 14.36 0.50
CA ILE A 655 -6.41 13.29 1.34
C ILE A 655 -7.05 12.24 0.41
N VAL A 656 -6.37 11.10 0.25
CA VAL A 656 -6.78 10.02 -0.65
C VAL A 656 -8.02 9.31 -0.08
N ARG A 657 -9.11 9.09 -0.84
CA ARG A 657 -9.28 9.31 -2.30
C ARG A 657 -9.87 10.67 -2.67
N ALA A 658 -10.68 11.28 -1.81
CA ALA A 658 -11.55 12.39 -2.20
C ALA A 658 -10.76 13.62 -2.67
N GLY A 659 -9.66 13.97 -2.00
CA GLY A 659 -8.76 15.06 -2.38
C GLY A 659 -8.05 14.91 -3.73
N GLU A 660 -7.91 13.69 -4.26
CA GLU A 660 -7.24 13.46 -5.55
C GLU A 660 -8.00 14.09 -6.73
N CYS A 661 -9.29 14.44 -6.56
CA CYS A 661 -10.08 15.10 -7.60
C CYS A 661 -9.68 16.57 -7.82
N LEU A 662 -9.09 17.24 -6.84
CA LEU A 662 -8.65 18.65 -6.92
C LEU A 662 -7.24 18.81 -7.52
N GLU A 663 -6.41 17.76 -7.51
CA GLU A 663 -5.04 17.80 -8.06
C GLU A 663 -4.95 18.34 -9.49
N PRO A 664 -5.82 17.95 -10.45
CA PRO A 664 -5.77 18.48 -11.81
C PRO A 664 -6.06 19.98 -11.85
N ALA A 665 -7.05 20.45 -11.08
CA ALA A 665 -7.42 21.87 -11.03
C ALA A 665 -6.29 22.72 -10.42
N LEU A 666 -5.54 22.18 -9.43
CA LEU A 666 -4.38 22.87 -8.88
C LEU A 666 -3.25 23.02 -9.92
N ILE A 667 -2.96 21.96 -10.68
CA ILE A 667 -1.91 21.97 -11.71
C ILE A 667 -2.31 22.80 -12.94
N GLU A 668 -3.61 22.86 -13.27
CA GLU A 668 -4.14 23.69 -14.36
C GLU A 668 -4.03 25.20 -14.07
N VAL A 669 -4.14 25.61 -12.79
CA VAL A 669 -3.98 27.01 -12.36
C VAL A 669 -2.50 27.32 -12.04
N TYR A 670 -1.85 26.49 -11.22
CA TYR A 670 -0.48 26.68 -10.74
C TYR A 670 0.45 25.57 -11.25
N LYS A 671 1.09 25.80 -12.39
CA LYS A 671 1.81 24.79 -13.19
C LYS A 671 2.94 24.06 -12.46
N ASP A 672 3.63 24.76 -11.56
CA ASP A 672 4.80 24.25 -10.84
C ASP A 672 4.45 23.69 -9.44
N ALA A 673 3.16 23.48 -9.15
CA ALA A 673 2.69 22.95 -7.87
C ALA A 673 3.20 21.52 -7.61
N LYS A 674 3.85 21.32 -6.46
CA LYS A 674 4.32 20.00 -6.01
C LYS A 674 3.15 19.22 -5.42
N ILE A 675 3.00 17.93 -5.74
CA ILE A 675 1.90 17.11 -5.20
C ILE A 675 2.42 16.10 -4.16
N GLY A 676 1.91 16.22 -2.94
CA GLY A 676 1.95 15.20 -1.90
C GLY A 676 0.62 14.43 -1.81
N LYS A 677 0.64 13.26 -1.18
CA LYS A 677 -0.54 12.39 -0.97
C LYS A 677 -0.51 11.79 0.43
N ILE A 678 -1.65 11.80 1.11
CA ILE A 678 -1.86 11.21 2.44
C ILE A 678 -3.09 10.29 2.37
N LEU A 679 -2.96 9.03 2.76
CA LEU A 679 -4.09 8.11 2.92
C LEU A 679 -4.40 7.95 4.40
N ILE A 680 -5.56 8.48 4.81
CA ILE A 680 -6.14 8.30 6.13
C ILE A 680 -7.40 7.45 5.99
N GLN A 681 -7.60 6.47 6.86
CA GLN A 681 -8.84 5.69 6.96
C GLN A 681 -9.28 5.61 8.42
N THR A 682 -10.58 5.54 8.68
CA THR A 682 -11.05 5.37 10.07
C THR A 682 -11.01 3.89 10.44
N ASN A 683 -10.35 3.54 11.54
CA ASN A 683 -10.35 2.18 12.07
C ASN A 683 -11.76 1.82 12.58
N GLN A 684 -12.29 0.69 12.11
CA GLN A 684 -13.67 0.25 12.37
C GLN A 684 -13.89 -0.25 13.81
N LEU A 685 -12.83 -0.51 14.58
CA LEU A 685 -12.89 -0.97 15.97
C LEU A 685 -12.74 0.16 16.99
N THR A 686 -11.94 1.20 16.67
CA THR A 686 -11.66 2.33 17.57
C THR A 686 -12.40 3.61 17.20
N GLY A 687 -12.81 3.76 15.94
CA GLY A 687 -13.36 5.00 15.40
C GLY A 687 -12.31 6.10 15.15
N GLU A 688 -11.02 5.82 15.34
CA GLU A 688 -9.94 6.82 15.20
C GLU A 688 -9.38 6.89 13.76
N PRO A 689 -8.90 8.07 13.31
CA PRO A 689 -8.31 8.23 11.98
C PRO A 689 -6.87 7.69 11.94
N GLU A 690 -6.62 6.75 11.05
CA GLU A 690 -5.35 6.04 10.88
C GLU A 690 -4.63 6.44 9.58
N LEU A 691 -3.39 6.95 9.70
CA LEU A 691 -2.47 7.13 8.57
C LEU A 691 -1.94 5.77 8.05
N HIS A 692 -2.31 5.38 6.82
CA HIS A 692 -1.85 4.14 6.19
C HIS A 692 -0.81 4.31 5.08
N PHE A 693 -0.75 5.48 4.44
CA PHE A 693 0.26 5.79 3.42
C PHE A 693 0.55 7.29 3.37
N LEU A 694 1.82 7.62 3.18
CA LEU A 694 2.31 8.99 3.14
C LEU A 694 3.34 9.15 2.03
N ARG A 695 3.23 10.23 1.25
CA ARG A 695 4.26 10.65 0.30
C ARG A 695 4.22 12.17 0.11
N LEU A 696 5.20 12.88 0.65
CA LEU A 696 5.35 14.33 0.51
C LEU A 696 6.62 14.69 -0.28
N PRO A 697 6.74 15.93 -0.81
CA PRO A 697 8.01 16.48 -1.25
C PRO A 697 9.04 16.54 -0.12
N ARG A 698 10.34 16.50 -0.45
CA ARG A 698 11.44 16.50 0.54
C ARG A 698 11.66 17.85 1.22
N ASP A 699 11.16 18.90 0.60
CA ASP A 699 11.37 20.32 0.88
C ASP A 699 10.10 21.02 1.41
N ILE A 700 9.09 20.24 1.81
CA ILE A 700 7.74 20.73 2.13
C ILE A 700 7.70 21.75 3.28
N SER A 701 8.60 21.66 4.26
CA SER A 701 8.70 22.58 5.41
C SER A 701 8.77 24.07 5.01
N ASN A 702 9.36 24.35 3.85
CA ASN A 702 9.59 25.71 3.39
C ASN A 702 8.48 26.21 2.43
N THR A 703 7.60 25.32 1.98
CA THR A 703 6.53 25.59 1.00
C THR A 703 5.23 26.06 1.67
N TYR A 704 4.34 26.68 0.89
CA TYR A 704 2.96 26.90 1.32
C TYR A 704 2.11 25.67 0.93
N VAL A 705 1.33 25.12 1.86
CA VAL A 705 0.69 23.81 1.68
C VAL A 705 -0.84 23.93 1.63
N PHE A 706 -1.42 23.52 0.50
CA PHE A 706 -2.85 23.34 0.31
C PHE A 706 -3.23 21.88 0.60
N ILE A 707 -3.85 21.60 1.74
CA ILE A 707 -4.52 20.32 1.96
C ILE A 707 -5.77 20.27 1.08
N LEU A 708 -5.89 19.24 0.26
CA LEU A 708 -7.00 19.07 -0.67
C LEU A 708 -7.91 17.94 -0.16
N ASP A 709 -9.18 18.23 0.09
CA ASP A 709 -10.23 17.23 0.33
C ASP A 709 -11.58 17.72 -0.18
N ALA A 710 -12.36 16.88 -0.87
CA ALA A 710 -13.60 17.31 -1.53
C ALA A 710 -14.71 17.68 -0.54
N THR A 711 -14.79 17.01 0.62
CA THR A 711 -15.85 17.23 1.62
C THR A 711 -15.37 17.00 3.05
N ILE A 712 -15.49 18.01 3.92
CA ILE A 712 -15.06 17.92 5.34
C ILE A 712 -16.27 17.79 6.27
N ALA A 713 -16.60 16.55 6.63
CA ALA A 713 -17.69 16.24 7.55
C ALA A 713 -17.29 16.49 9.02
N THR A 714 -16.66 15.53 9.69
CA THR A 714 -16.31 15.57 11.12
C THR A 714 -14.94 16.20 11.41
N GLY A 715 -14.22 16.70 10.40
CA GLY A 715 -12.86 17.26 10.56
C GLY A 715 -11.75 16.24 10.85
N ALA A 716 -12.05 15.03 11.33
CA ALA A 716 -11.07 14.05 11.82
C ALA A 716 -9.94 13.69 10.83
N ALA A 717 -10.24 13.54 9.53
CA ALA A 717 -9.22 13.30 8.52
C ALA A 717 -8.35 14.55 8.25
N ALA A 718 -8.94 15.74 8.28
CA ALA A 718 -8.22 17.00 8.13
C ALA A 718 -7.29 17.27 9.32
N LEU A 719 -7.76 17.04 10.57
CA LEU A 719 -6.91 17.11 11.77
C LEU A 719 -5.66 16.24 11.65
N MET A 720 -5.84 15.00 11.20
CA MET A 720 -4.73 14.06 11.03
C MET A 720 -3.80 14.47 9.89
N ALA A 721 -4.34 14.98 8.77
CA ALA A 721 -3.53 15.51 7.66
C ALA A 721 -2.71 16.75 8.07
N ILE A 722 -3.30 17.68 8.83
CA ILE A 722 -2.60 18.85 9.38
C ILE A 722 -1.48 18.39 10.30
N ARG A 723 -1.73 17.45 11.24
CA ARG A 723 -0.68 16.99 12.15
C ARG A 723 0.50 16.35 11.41
N VAL A 724 0.23 15.57 10.37
CA VAL A 724 1.30 14.98 9.52
C VAL A 724 2.16 16.07 8.87
N LEU A 725 1.59 17.20 8.47
CA LEU A 725 2.37 18.33 7.95
C LEU A 725 3.21 19.01 9.04
N LEU A 726 2.66 19.19 10.25
CA LEU A 726 3.41 19.68 11.41
C LEU A 726 4.57 18.75 11.81
N ASP A 727 4.38 17.42 11.71
CA ASP A 727 5.44 16.41 11.93
C ASP A 727 6.63 16.58 10.96
N HIS A 728 6.33 17.05 9.75
CA HIS A 728 7.29 17.36 8.68
C HIS A 728 7.80 18.82 8.72
N ASN A 729 7.62 19.51 9.86
CA ASN A 729 8.05 20.89 10.10
C ASN A 729 7.46 21.94 9.15
N VAL A 730 6.25 21.71 8.61
CA VAL A 730 5.48 22.75 7.92
C VAL A 730 4.90 23.71 8.99
N PRO A 731 5.10 25.04 8.89
CA PRO A 731 4.48 26.00 9.79
C PRO A 731 2.96 26.02 9.67
N GLU A 732 2.26 26.11 10.80
CA GLU A 732 0.78 26.08 10.90
C GLU A 732 0.11 27.18 10.06
N ASP A 733 0.69 28.38 10.04
CA ASP A 733 0.24 29.56 9.27
C ASP A 733 0.44 29.43 7.75
N LYS A 734 1.25 28.45 7.31
CA LYS A 734 1.47 28.11 5.90
C LYS A 734 0.60 26.96 5.41
N ILE A 735 -0.30 26.45 6.25
CA ILE A 735 -1.26 25.40 5.88
C ILE A 735 -2.61 26.06 5.59
N ALA A 736 -3.20 25.73 4.44
CA ALA A 736 -4.58 26.04 4.14
C ALA A 736 -5.34 24.80 3.66
N LEU A 737 -6.57 24.64 4.11
CA LEU A 737 -7.42 23.47 3.92
C LEU A 737 -8.54 23.81 2.93
N LEU A 738 -8.47 23.25 1.72
CA LEU A 738 -9.34 23.58 0.60
C LEU A 738 -10.43 22.51 0.41
N SER A 739 -11.71 22.89 0.41
CA SER A 739 -12.81 21.94 0.22
C SER A 739 -14.03 22.51 -0.50
N LEU A 740 -14.79 21.65 -1.21
CA LEU A 740 -16.01 22.06 -1.91
C LEU A 740 -17.23 22.13 -0.97
N LEU A 741 -17.22 21.41 0.13
CA LEU A 741 -18.27 21.47 1.14
C LEU A 741 -17.75 21.08 2.53
N VAL A 742 -18.02 21.91 3.53
CA VAL A 742 -17.67 21.64 4.93
C VAL A 742 -18.93 21.63 5.81
N SER A 743 -18.89 20.94 6.96
CA SER A 743 -19.91 21.13 8.00
C SER A 743 -19.46 22.20 9.02
N LYS A 744 -20.40 22.92 9.64
CA LYS A 744 -20.07 23.85 10.75
C LYS A 744 -19.25 23.16 11.85
N GLN A 745 -19.60 21.91 12.21
CA GLN A 745 -18.87 21.12 13.21
C GLN A 745 -17.44 20.84 12.77
N GLY A 746 -17.21 20.49 11.49
CA GLY A 746 -15.89 20.22 10.93
C GLY A 746 -14.98 21.45 10.91
N VAL A 747 -15.52 22.63 10.57
CA VAL A 747 -14.80 23.92 10.62
C VAL A 747 -14.35 24.23 12.04
N LEU A 748 -15.27 24.22 13.01
CA LEU A 748 -14.97 24.51 14.42
C LEU A 748 -13.96 23.50 15.00
N THR A 749 -14.10 22.22 14.67
CA THR A 749 -13.19 21.16 15.12
C THR A 749 -11.75 21.40 14.65
N VAL A 750 -11.56 21.82 13.40
CA VAL A 750 -10.23 22.09 12.85
C VAL A 750 -9.66 23.41 13.38
N ALA A 751 -10.43 24.48 13.38
CA ALA A 751 -9.96 25.79 13.80
C ALA A 751 -9.68 25.90 15.31
N TYR A 752 -10.38 25.13 16.15
CA TYR A 752 -10.06 25.07 17.59
C TYR A 752 -8.74 24.34 17.85
N ALA A 753 -8.46 23.26 17.10
CA ALA A 753 -7.22 22.48 17.25
C ALA A 753 -6.00 23.14 16.60
N PHE A 754 -6.21 23.92 15.53
CA PHE A 754 -5.16 24.57 14.73
C PHE A 754 -5.59 25.98 14.31
N PRO A 755 -5.58 26.97 15.23
CA PRO A 755 -6.17 28.29 15.01
C PRO A 755 -5.53 29.13 13.90
N LYS A 756 -4.32 28.81 13.43
CA LYS A 756 -3.65 29.54 12.33
C LYS A 756 -3.90 28.92 10.95
N VAL A 757 -4.47 27.72 10.88
CA VAL A 757 -4.78 27.05 9.61
C VAL A 757 -5.95 27.75 8.93
N LYS A 758 -5.74 28.23 7.70
CA LYS A 758 -6.82 28.84 6.89
C LYS A 758 -7.73 27.75 6.34
N ILE A 759 -9.04 27.86 6.53
CA ILE A 759 -10.04 26.92 5.97
C ILE A 759 -10.77 27.65 4.84
N VAL A 760 -10.71 27.12 3.62
CA VAL A 760 -11.22 27.79 2.42
C VAL A 760 -12.26 26.91 1.73
N THR A 761 -13.46 27.44 1.47
CA THR A 761 -14.54 26.63 0.87
C THR A 761 -15.50 27.37 -0.05
N THR A 762 -16.15 26.63 -0.95
CA THR A 762 -17.24 27.14 -1.81
C THR A 762 -18.61 27.07 -1.16
N ALA A 763 -18.82 26.24 -0.12
CA ALA A 763 -20.07 26.17 0.63
C ALA A 763 -19.87 25.52 2.02
N TYR A 764 -20.79 25.80 2.95
CA TYR A 764 -20.91 25.04 4.20
C TYR A 764 -22.37 24.67 4.47
N ASP A 765 -22.58 23.53 5.14
CA ASP A 765 -23.87 23.10 5.66
C ASP A 765 -23.81 22.99 7.20
N THR A 766 -24.96 23.00 7.87
CA THR A 766 -25.04 23.01 9.35
C THR A 766 -25.17 21.62 9.98
N GLN A 767 -25.66 20.62 9.24
CA GLN A 767 -26.01 19.30 9.80
C GLN A 767 -25.07 18.19 9.32
N LEU A 768 -24.86 17.21 10.21
CA LEU A 768 -24.31 15.89 9.88
C LEU A 768 -25.38 14.84 10.20
N ASP A 769 -25.51 13.84 9.34
CA ASP A 769 -26.25 12.62 9.64
C ASP A 769 -25.53 11.81 10.73
N GLN A 770 -26.30 11.35 11.72
CA GLN A 770 -25.78 10.60 12.87
C GLN A 770 -25.47 9.13 12.52
N GLU A 771 -26.16 8.55 11.53
CA GLU A 771 -25.93 7.16 11.13
C GLU A 771 -24.80 7.02 10.11
N THR A 772 -24.81 7.84 9.04
CA THR A 772 -23.80 7.74 7.97
C THR A 772 -22.57 8.64 8.17
N GLY A 773 -22.68 9.68 9.01
CA GLY A 773 -21.64 10.70 9.17
C GLY A 773 -21.47 11.63 7.96
N PHE A 774 -22.36 11.58 6.97
CA PHE A 774 -22.35 12.51 5.83
C PHE A 774 -22.89 13.90 6.21
N ILE A 775 -22.54 14.89 5.40
CA ILE A 775 -23.05 16.27 5.51
C ILE A 775 -24.49 16.30 4.98
N CYS A 776 -25.38 17.09 5.60
CA CYS A 776 -26.76 17.29 5.18
C CYS A 776 -27.07 18.79 5.00
N PRO A 777 -27.66 19.23 3.87
CA PRO A 777 -28.14 18.44 2.72
C PRO A 777 -27.04 17.78 1.86
N GLY A 778 -25.78 18.22 1.96
CA GLY A 778 -24.64 17.44 1.47
C GLY A 778 -24.43 17.38 -0.04
N LEU A 779 -23.60 16.42 -0.44
CA LEU A 779 -23.24 16.05 -1.82
C LEU A 779 -23.31 14.52 -2.05
N GLY A 780 -23.67 13.75 -1.02
CA GLY A 780 -23.37 12.31 -0.92
C GLY A 780 -21.86 12.06 -0.80
N ASN A 781 -21.42 10.84 -1.12
CA ASN A 781 -20.01 10.50 -1.17
C ASN A 781 -19.38 11.04 -2.46
N PHE A 782 -18.73 12.21 -2.37
CA PHE A 782 -18.14 12.89 -3.53
C PHE A 782 -17.13 12.02 -4.27
N GLY A 783 -16.27 11.29 -3.54
CA GLY A 783 -15.23 10.46 -4.14
C GLY A 783 -15.80 9.33 -4.99
N ASP A 784 -16.82 8.64 -4.49
CA ASP A 784 -17.42 7.53 -5.22
C ASP A 784 -18.25 7.99 -6.44
N ARG A 785 -18.94 9.14 -6.36
CA ARG A 785 -19.58 9.81 -7.52
C ARG A 785 -18.59 10.25 -8.59
N TYR A 786 -17.48 10.87 -8.20
CA TYR A 786 -16.46 11.37 -9.14
C TYR A 786 -15.71 10.22 -9.82
N PHE A 787 -15.25 9.24 -9.04
CA PHE A 787 -14.49 8.09 -9.56
C PHE A 787 -15.36 6.97 -10.16
N GLY A 788 -16.68 7.03 -9.99
CA GLY A 788 -17.61 6.01 -10.50
C GLY A 788 -17.44 4.68 -9.77
N THR A 789 -17.35 4.76 -8.44
CA THR A 789 -17.20 3.62 -7.54
C THR A 789 -18.32 3.54 -6.50
N ASP A 790 -19.41 4.29 -6.72
CA ASP A 790 -20.68 4.07 -6.04
C ASP A 790 -21.13 2.61 -6.21
N PRO A 791 -21.77 1.98 -5.20
CA PRO A 791 -22.43 0.71 -5.39
C PRO A 791 -23.56 0.90 -6.40
N ILE A 792 -23.48 0.19 -7.54
CA ILE A 792 -24.49 0.25 -8.60
C ILE A 792 -25.86 -0.02 -7.99
N ALA A 793 -26.74 0.98 -8.06
CA ALA A 793 -28.13 0.81 -7.69
C ALA A 793 -28.77 -0.20 -8.66
N SER A 794 -29.19 -1.35 -8.13
CA SER A 794 -29.90 -2.35 -8.92
C SER A 794 -31.29 -1.85 -9.27
N ASP A 795 -31.65 -2.03 -10.54
CA ASP A 795 -33.03 -2.10 -11.02
C ASP A 795 -33.87 -0.83 -10.74
N ASN A 796 -33.69 0.21 -11.56
CA ASN A 796 -34.61 1.35 -11.68
C ASN A 796 -34.78 1.78 -13.16
N GLU A 797 -34.74 0.79 -14.07
CA GLU A 797 -35.21 0.89 -15.45
C GLU A 797 -36.48 0.03 -15.58
N ASP A 798 -37.58 0.54 -15.02
CA ASP A 798 -38.95 0.09 -15.26
C ASP A 798 -39.89 1.24 -14.83
N ILE A 799 -41.00 1.45 -15.55
CA ILE A 799 -41.89 2.64 -15.48
C ILE A 799 -41.30 3.90 -16.14
N ILE A 800 -41.29 3.92 -17.48
CA ILE A 800 -42.24 4.69 -18.32
C ILE A 800 -42.15 4.10 -19.73
N ASP A 801 -43.05 3.17 -20.04
CA ASP A 801 -43.50 2.94 -21.42
C ASP A 801 -44.88 2.29 -21.35
N GLY A 802 -45.91 2.91 -21.94
CA GLY A 802 -47.28 2.52 -21.60
C GLY A 802 -48.44 3.46 -21.96
N GLN A 803 -48.25 4.48 -22.81
CA GLN A 803 -49.34 5.10 -23.62
C GLN A 803 -48.82 6.21 -24.55
N CYS A 804 -48.55 5.88 -25.82
CA CYS A 804 -49.13 6.58 -26.97
C CYS A 804 -48.97 5.73 -28.24
N GLY A 805 -49.94 5.78 -29.15
CA GLY A 805 -49.96 4.94 -30.36
C GLY A 805 -49.15 5.53 -31.52
N TYR A 806 -48.66 4.65 -32.40
CA TYR A 806 -48.16 5.04 -33.72
C TYR A 806 -49.28 5.66 -34.57
N VAL A 807 -49.04 6.86 -35.11
CA VAL A 807 -49.64 7.31 -36.37
C VAL A 807 -48.53 7.94 -37.21
N SER A 808 -48.37 7.45 -38.45
CA SER A 808 -47.28 7.85 -39.35
C SER A 808 -47.81 8.44 -40.66
N SER A 809 -47.54 9.73 -40.91
CA SER A 809 -47.85 10.36 -42.20
C SER A 809 -46.87 11.48 -42.58
N GLN A 810 -45.99 11.14 -43.53
CA GLN A 810 -45.47 11.95 -44.64
C GLN A 810 -45.54 13.49 -44.59
N SER A 811 -44.34 14.09 -44.55
CA SER A 811 -43.88 15.21 -45.38
C SER A 811 -44.91 16.16 -46.04
N VAL A 812 -44.95 17.42 -45.59
CA VAL A 812 -45.31 18.59 -46.41
C VAL A 812 -44.37 19.76 -46.08
N THR A 813 -43.77 20.36 -47.11
CA THR A 813 -43.22 21.73 -47.06
C THR A 813 -44.16 22.67 -47.80
N PRO A 814 -44.32 23.92 -47.34
CA PRO A 814 -44.24 25.02 -48.30
C PRO A 814 -43.58 26.31 -47.78
N ASN A 815 -42.71 26.85 -48.65
CA ASN A 815 -42.53 28.25 -49.04
C ASN A 815 -43.01 29.40 -48.13
N SER A 816 -42.11 30.35 -47.93
CA SER A 816 -42.45 31.76 -47.64
C SER A 816 -43.10 32.46 -48.84
N PRO A 817 -43.86 33.55 -48.60
CA PRO A 817 -43.57 34.77 -49.35
C PRO A 817 -43.68 36.11 -48.56
N GLN A 818 -42.69 36.97 -48.81
CA GLN A 818 -42.76 38.44 -49.05
C GLN A 818 -43.60 39.42 -48.18
N GLN A 819 -42.90 40.43 -47.60
CA GLN A 819 -43.13 41.89 -47.71
C GLN A 819 -44.54 42.49 -47.38
N SER A 820 -44.76 43.49 -46.50
CA SER A 820 -44.12 44.82 -46.44
C SER A 820 -44.86 45.81 -45.49
N SER A 821 -44.12 46.76 -44.87
CA SER A 821 -44.59 48.06 -44.30
C SER A 821 -45.59 48.02 -43.10
N LYS A 822 -45.61 48.97 -42.15
CA LYS A 822 -45.27 50.42 -42.18
C LYS A 822 -44.47 50.91 -40.95
N PHE A 823 -44.03 52.16 -41.04
CA PHE A 823 -43.23 52.94 -40.07
C PHE A 823 -44.05 53.50 -38.88
N ASN A 824 -43.37 53.75 -37.74
CA ASN A 824 -43.08 55.13 -37.31
C ASN A 824 -41.98 55.22 -36.23
N HIS A 825 -41.27 56.35 -36.22
CA HIS A 825 -40.24 56.74 -35.24
C HIS A 825 -40.84 57.49 -34.04
N VAL A 826 -40.06 57.65 -32.96
CA VAL A 826 -39.61 58.97 -32.44
C VAL A 826 -38.40 58.80 -31.48
N HIS A 827 -37.67 59.89 -31.27
CA HIS A 827 -36.47 60.05 -30.43
C HIS A 827 -36.77 59.89 -28.91
N ARG A 828 -35.85 59.64 -27.95
CA ARG A 828 -34.39 59.77 -27.80
C ARG A 828 -33.83 61.19 -27.57
N ASP A 829 -33.79 61.63 -26.31
CA ASP A 829 -33.07 62.85 -25.87
C ASP A 829 -32.28 62.65 -24.56
N LEU A 830 -31.46 63.66 -24.18
CA LEU A 830 -30.36 63.54 -23.20
C LEU A 830 -30.19 64.78 -22.28
N SER A 831 -29.89 64.53 -21.00
CA SER A 831 -29.20 65.46 -20.05
C SER A 831 -29.98 66.74 -19.65
N PRO A 832 -29.47 67.65 -18.77
CA PRO A 832 -28.24 67.60 -17.97
C PRO A 832 -28.38 68.00 -16.47
N LEU A 833 -27.26 67.88 -15.73
CA LEU A 833 -26.77 68.71 -14.60
C LEU A 833 -27.74 69.49 -13.69
N ASN A 834 -27.58 69.32 -12.36
CA ASN A 834 -27.04 70.44 -11.55
C ASN A 834 -26.42 70.01 -10.20
N THR A 835 -25.58 70.89 -9.63
CA THR A 835 -24.90 70.74 -8.33
C THR A 835 -25.56 71.61 -7.25
N LEU A 836 -25.40 71.23 -5.97
CA LEU A 836 -25.34 72.18 -4.85
C LEU A 836 -24.63 71.55 -3.62
N ARG A 837 -24.30 72.39 -2.62
CA ARG A 837 -23.51 72.07 -1.42
C ARG A 837 -24.34 72.31 -0.15
N SER A 838 -23.74 71.95 1.00
CA SER A 838 -24.06 72.41 2.37
C SER A 838 -25.33 71.82 2.99
N ASN A 839 -25.46 71.68 4.32
CA ASN A 839 -24.45 71.67 5.39
C ASN A 839 -24.99 70.87 6.60
N ASP A 840 -24.14 70.67 7.61
CA ASP A 840 -24.44 70.50 9.05
C ASP A 840 -25.77 69.83 9.48
N HIS A 841 -25.67 68.68 10.17
CA HIS A 841 -25.75 68.68 11.64
C HIS A 841 -25.41 67.30 12.24
N GLU A 842 -24.89 67.31 13.47
CA GLU A 842 -24.75 66.14 14.33
C GLU A 842 -26.07 65.85 15.06
N GLU A 843 -26.41 64.58 15.26
CA GLU A 843 -27.25 64.15 16.40
C GLU A 843 -26.60 62.97 17.12
N VAL A 844 -26.75 62.96 18.44
CA VAL A 844 -25.98 62.12 19.37
C VAL A 844 -26.86 61.03 20.00
N PHE A 845 -26.24 59.88 20.27
CA PHE A 845 -26.79 58.78 21.08
C PHE A 845 -27.66 59.24 22.27
N GLN A 846 -28.85 58.64 22.44
CA GLN A 846 -29.08 57.62 23.49
C GLN A 846 -30.51 57.05 23.50
N LYS A 847 -30.62 55.75 23.85
CA LYS A 847 -31.83 54.98 24.21
C LYS A 847 -32.88 54.86 23.08
N THR A 848 -33.37 53.67 22.74
CA THR A 848 -33.45 52.40 23.51
C THR A 848 -32.44 51.33 23.11
#